data_AF-A0A1A6B802-F1
#
_entry.id   AF-A0A1A6B802-F1
#
_cell.length_a   1.000
_cell.length_b   1.000
_cell.length_c   1.000
_cell.angle_alpha   90.00
_cell.angle_beta   90.00
_cell.angle_gamma   90.00
#
_symmetry.space_group_name_H-M   'P 1'
#
loop_
_entity.id
_entity.type
_entity.pdbx_description
1 polymer ?
#
loop_
_entity_poly.entity_id
_entity_poly.type
_entity_poly.pdbx_seq_one_letter_code
_entity_poly.pdbx_strand_id
1 'polypeptide(L)'
;MKYHPLAPGTHTGQSSGYRTGDRPDHRGVDIAASHGTPIYAPADGFFVHVGINDDPGGFGSWLWIDAQQEWDLDFVLGHMPPSSLVNPDTGQPWKTNERVRAGQQIAVVGSEGGSSGPHLHFETWGPPGRKGGQDRDPNQAWLIDAVDPRKAPKRQAIEPVTSLVGQLLVDYSAGVPSAEQIRAAGYAGAVRYVSDPREDWMRGKPLRKQEADDLRSHGLAVVSNYQFGKAATADWKGGAAQGRKDAERGLRLHTEAGGPNTAPIYVSIDACPSEQEWNTQCRPYLLAWQERLGKERMGVYCNFPCIEWAIRDGIGTYFWMHNWDEGYSGGQVHPAAHLHQFEIDKQRVGGVGVDRNRILREDFGQWDVVAVSTATQQDSARWKMLKRLGSLDHGSGADAVAEVIIGETLRRRYNRDEVIACLSTAIQESGLRPDAIGGGGAWHGIYQQDESYPGRDDPNENIRVFLDRLDEKRCSAGASPDVWKNIFWLQQRPGENSADDAYHDPDARRDYLNEIRSRMTQAGEMVERFAGTQGTQEEGKEVTYTGDPVWLEDVLREALGKRLVVHEGWQDRGTGCGENGSSSMGPIWGVMIHHTGNVKERWEVIRDGVMQPTGWLPGPLSQGLITSDGTFHLVAVGPCNHAGSGCYPGIPDGCGNTRLIGFECAWQPGSHYAGNETWPADQIVTMRDATAAILKKLGYDSSHVIGHKEWAGAENPLGIDTQGKPDPGDMDMKWFRGEVQKAILGVFKKFEKQEPKVEEPKTQMPELTDHALLQQIWVQLLGPDGKGWPQLGGRTLVDALAEVLNGDNADHLAATNPPALTKPLSTRARRSPAKKKATTRSRKATGAGSLQDA
;
A
#
# COMPACT_ATOMS: atom_id res chain seq x y z
N MET A 1 10.59 -12.02 16.66
CA MET A 1 10.66 -13.01 17.76
C MET A 1 9.25 -13.41 18.14
N LYS A 2 9.02 -14.70 18.41
CA LYS A 2 7.71 -15.21 18.87
C LYS A 2 7.58 -14.95 20.37
N TYR A 3 6.54 -14.26 20.81
CA TYR A 3 6.30 -14.07 22.23
C TYR A 3 5.18 -14.94 22.73
N HIS A 4 5.33 -15.40 23.97
CA HIS A 4 4.27 -16.10 24.68
C HIS A 4 3.18 -15.07 25.06
N PRO A 5 1.88 -15.36 24.88
CA PRO A 5 0.83 -14.39 25.17
C PRO A 5 0.68 -14.09 26.67
N LEU A 6 1.29 -14.89 27.54
CA LEU A 6 1.38 -14.67 28.99
C LEU A 6 2.85 -14.71 29.43
N ALA A 7 3.20 -13.96 30.46
CA ALA A 7 4.56 -13.94 30.97
C ALA A 7 4.90 -15.23 31.77
N PRO A 8 6.12 -15.78 31.65
CA PRO A 8 6.55 -16.88 32.50
C PRO A 8 6.40 -16.56 33.99
N GLY A 9 5.81 -17.49 34.74
CA GLY A 9 5.50 -17.35 36.16
C GLY A 9 4.16 -16.67 36.47
N THR A 10 3.39 -16.24 35.47
CA THR A 10 2.04 -15.66 35.66
C THR A 10 0.90 -16.60 35.29
N HIS A 11 1.22 -17.83 34.86
CA HIS A 11 0.25 -18.87 34.52
C HIS A 11 0.67 -20.20 35.16
N THR A 12 -0.29 -21.06 35.48
CA THR A 12 -0.05 -22.37 36.12
C THR A 12 0.06 -23.53 35.12
N GLY A 13 -0.02 -23.21 33.83
CA GLY A 13 0.08 -24.19 32.73
C GLY A 13 -1.25 -24.34 31.97
N GLN A 14 -1.27 -25.30 31.05
CA GLN A 14 -2.43 -25.56 30.21
C GLN A 14 -3.50 -26.34 31.00
N SER A 15 -4.69 -25.75 31.15
CA SER A 15 -5.85 -26.40 31.79
C SER A 15 -6.64 -27.26 30.80
N SER A 16 -6.59 -26.96 29.50
CA SER A 16 -7.20 -27.75 28.42
C SER A 16 -6.38 -27.64 27.14
N GLY A 17 -6.22 -28.75 26.43
CA GLY A 17 -5.40 -28.82 25.21
C GLY A 17 -6.18 -28.72 23.90
N TYR A 18 -5.43 -28.53 22.83
CA TYR A 18 -5.94 -28.54 21.46
C TYR A 18 -6.53 -29.90 21.12
N ARG A 19 -7.82 -29.91 20.74
CA ARG A 19 -8.58 -31.09 20.27
C ARG A 19 -8.35 -32.38 21.07
N THR A 20 -8.41 -32.29 22.40
CA THR A 20 -8.32 -33.46 23.29
C THR A 20 -9.47 -34.45 23.05
N GLY A 21 -9.31 -35.71 23.47
CA GLY A 21 -10.35 -36.74 23.29
C GLY A 21 -11.72 -36.35 23.85
N ASP A 22 -11.74 -35.60 24.96
CA ASP A 22 -12.99 -35.14 25.61
C ASP A 22 -13.51 -33.81 25.01
N ARG A 23 -12.67 -33.06 24.28
CA ARG A 23 -13.03 -31.79 23.63
C ARG A 23 -12.49 -31.72 22.19
N PRO A 24 -13.00 -32.57 21.27
CA PRO A 24 -12.46 -32.68 19.91
C PRO A 24 -12.63 -31.41 19.05
N ASP A 25 -13.56 -30.53 19.44
CA ASP A 25 -13.84 -29.25 18.78
C ASP A 25 -13.09 -28.05 19.40
N HIS A 26 -12.22 -28.29 20.38
CA HIS A 26 -11.43 -27.23 21.02
C HIS A 26 -10.25 -26.81 20.12
N ARG A 27 -10.41 -25.69 19.41
CA ARG A 27 -9.50 -25.20 18.35
C ARG A 27 -8.28 -24.43 18.86
N GLY A 28 -8.10 -24.38 20.17
CA GLY A 28 -7.00 -23.68 20.83
C GLY A 28 -6.53 -24.40 22.07
N VAL A 29 -5.79 -23.69 22.91
CA VAL A 29 -5.38 -24.13 24.24
C VAL A 29 -5.94 -23.18 25.29
N ASP A 30 -6.30 -23.72 26.45
CA ASP A 30 -6.69 -22.93 27.61
C ASP A 30 -5.50 -22.87 28.56
N ILE A 31 -4.98 -21.67 28.80
CA ILE A 31 -3.83 -21.42 29.67
C ILE A 31 -4.31 -20.79 30.97
N ALA A 32 -4.28 -21.54 32.07
CA ALA A 32 -4.79 -21.11 33.36
C ALA A 32 -3.91 -20.01 33.98
N ALA A 33 -4.53 -18.91 34.38
CA ALA A 33 -3.86 -17.76 35.00
C ALA A 33 -4.86 -16.98 35.87
N SER A 34 -4.38 -16.27 36.89
CA SER A 34 -5.25 -15.49 37.76
C SER A 34 -5.93 -14.34 37.00
N HIS A 35 -7.13 -13.94 37.44
CA HIS A 35 -7.79 -12.73 36.94
C HIS A 35 -6.85 -11.53 36.95
N GLY A 36 -6.87 -10.73 35.88
CA GLY A 36 -6.05 -9.54 35.75
C GLY A 36 -4.61 -9.80 35.29
N THR A 37 -4.21 -11.05 35.06
CA THR A 37 -2.90 -11.37 34.49
C THR A 37 -2.77 -10.72 33.10
N PRO A 38 -1.71 -9.92 32.81
CA PRO A 38 -1.53 -9.29 31.51
C PRO A 38 -1.46 -10.28 30.35
N ILE A 39 -2.18 -9.97 29.27
CA ILE A 39 -2.12 -10.68 27.99
C ILE A 39 -1.33 -9.81 27.00
N TYR A 40 -0.38 -10.42 26.31
CA TYR A 40 0.51 -9.76 25.36
C TYR A 40 0.25 -10.25 23.93
N ALA A 41 0.43 -9.36 22.95
CA ALA A 41 0.38 -9.70 21.54
C ALA A 41 1.50 -10.70 21.19
N PRO A 42 1.18 -11.85 20.58
CA PRO A 42 2.19 -12.85 20.27
C PRO A 42 3.21 -12.37 19.22
N ALA A 43 2.74 -11.59 18.24
CA ALA A 43 3.49 -11.08 17.08
C ALA A 43 3.05 -9.66 16.68
N ASP A 44 3.77 -9.05 15.73
CA ASP A 44 3.33 -7.85 15.03
C ASP A 44 2.12 -8.20 14.16
N GLY A 45 1.15 -7.30 14.07
CA GLY A 45 -0.05 -7.55 13.26
C GLY A 45 -1.07 -6.43 13.33
N PHE A 46 -2.30 -6.75 12.89
CA PHE A 46 -3.45 -5.85 12.94
C PHE A 46 -4.63 -6.54 13.61
N PHE A 47 -5.42 -5.80 14.40
CA PHE A 47 -6.66 -6.34 14.91
C PHE A 47 -7.69 -6.50 13.79
N VAL A 48 -8.02 -7.74 13.42
CA VAL A 48 -9.17 -8.04 12.54
C VAL A 48 -10.48 -7.92 13.30
N HIS A 49 -10.44 -8.17 14.61
CA HIS A 49 -11.61 -8.07 15.46
C HIS A 49 -11.20 -7.64 16.87
N VAL A 50 -11.93 -6.65 17.38
CA VAL A 50 -11.98 -6.29 18.79
C VAL A 50 -13.43 -6.42 19.22
N GLY A 51 -13.75 -7.49 19.95
CA GLY A 51 -15.13 -7.88 20.23
C GLY A 51 -15.45 -7.86 21.71
N ILE A 52 -16.53 -7.16 22.06
CA ILE A 52 -17.26 -7.34 23.33
C ILE A 52 -18.47 -8.20 22.96
N ASN A 53 -18.51 -9.45 23.40
CA ASN A 53 -19.60 -10.36 23.06
C ASN A 53 -20.19 -10.97 24.34
N ASP A 54 -21.51 -10.87 24.50
CA ASP A 54 -22.24 -11.34 25.68
C ASP A 54 -22.77 -12.78 25.52
N ASP A 55 -22.30 -13.52 24.50
CA ASP A 55 -22.68 -14.92 24.30
C ASP A 55 -22.18 -15.80 25.48
N PRO A 56 -23.09 -16.31 26.34
CA PRO A 56 -22.71 -17.09 27.52
C PRO A 56 -22.06 -18.43 27.17
N GLY A 57 -22.20 -18.92 25.94
CA GLY A 57 -21.60 -20.17 25.46
C GLY A 57 -20.30 -19.99 24.68
N GLY A 58 -19.92 -18.74 24.38
CA GLY A 58 -18.78 -18.41 23.50
C GLY A 58 -17.56 -17.87 24.25
N PHE A 59 -16.70 -17.14 23.53
CA PHE A 59 -15.45 -16.58 24.07
C PHE A 59 -15.63 -15.43 25.08
N GLY A 60 -16.86 -14.93 25.29
CA GLY A 60 -17.03 -13.61 25.92
C GLY A 60 -16.37 -12.53 25.06
N SER A 61 -15.71 -11.54 25.69
CA SER A 61 -14.88 -10.58 24.94
C SER A 61 -13.59 -11.22 24.41
N TRP A 62 -13.24 -10.92 23.17
CA TRP A 62 -12.16 -11.60 22.45
C TRP A 62 -11.49 -10.71 21.39
N LEU A 63 -10.26 -11.09 21.03
CA LEU A 63 -9.41 -10.41 20.07
C LEU A 63 -9.00 -11.36 18.94
N TRP A 64 -8.87 -10.80 17.74
CA TRP A 64 -8.30 -11.47 16.57
C TRP A 64 -7.19 -10.60 15.99
N ILE A 65 -5.98 -11.11 15.97
CA ILE A 65 -4.82 -10.48 15.34
C ILE A 65 -4.48 -11.22 14.04
N ASP A 66 -4.44 -10.50 12.92
CA ASP A 66 -3.85 -10.97 11.66
C ASP A 66 -2.35 -10.69 11.68
N ALA A 67 -1.58 -11.77 11.62
CA ALA A 67 -0.13 -11.77 11.47
C ALA A 67 0.29 -12.67 10.29
N GLN A 68 -0.60 -12.90 9.32
CA GLN A 68 -0.36 -13.79 8.16
C GLN A 68 0.86 -13.36 7.37
N GLN A 69 1.05 -12.04 7.18
CA GLN A 69 2.13 -11.50 6.35
C GLN A 69 3.53 -11.91 6.83
N GLU A 70 3.72 -12.00 8.15
CA GLU A 70 5.04 -12.31 8.74
C GLU A 70 5.14 -13.74 9.26
N TRP A 71 4.02 -14.33 9.69
CA TRP A 71 4.02 -15.58 10.45
C TRP A 71 3.12 -16.67 9.87
N ASP A 72 2.40 -16.41 8.77
CA ASP A 72 1.37 -17.30 8.21
C ASP A 72 0.36 -17.77 9.27
N LEU A 73 0.08 -16.91 10.26
CA LEU A 73 -0.75 -17.23 11.41
C LEU A 73 -1.64 -16.05 11.79
N ASP A 74 -2.88 -16.36 12.18
CA ASP A 74 -3.70 -15.48 13.00
C ASP A 74 -3.70 -15.97 14.43
N PHE A 75 -3.89 -15.03 15.35
CA PHE A 75 -4.04 -15.30 16.77
C PHE A 75 -5.42 -14.91 17.25
N VAL A 76 -6.09 -15.83 17.94
CA VAL A 76 -7.38 -15.58 18.59
C VAL A 76 -7.19 -15.69 20.09
N LEU A 77 -7.62 -14.67 20.82
CA LEU A 77 -7.50 -14.59 22.27
C LEU A 77 -8.88 -14.35 22.87
N GLY A 78 -9.31 -15.15 23.85
CA GLY A 78 -10.66 -15.09 24.42
C GLY A 78 -10.72 -15.07 25.96
N HIS A 79 -11.93 -14.84 26.46
CA HIS A 79 -12.33 -14.77 27.88
C HIS A 79 -11.84 -13.54 28.65
N MET A 80 -11.48 -12.45 27.97
CA MET A 80 -11.04 -11.20 28.62
C MET A 80 -12.23 -10.38 29.14
N PRO A 81 -12.06 -9.53 30.18
CA PRO A 81 -13.08 -8.57 30.55
C PRO A 81 -13.12 -7.40 29.54
N PRO A 82 -14.31 -6.91 29.13
CA PRO A 82 -14.48 -5.85 28.13
C PRO A 82 -13.68 -4.59 28.47
N SER A 83 -13.64 -4.23 29.76
CA SER A 83 -12.93 -3.06 30.27
C SER A 83 -11.42 -3.12 30.12
N SER A 84 -10.84 -4.29 29.78
CA SER A 84 -9.41 -4.45 29.58
C SER A 84 -8.96 -4.32 28.13
N LEU A 85 -9.88 -4.26 27.17
CA LEU A 85 -9.56 -4.10 25.74
C LEU A 85 -9.18 -2.66 25.41
N VAL A 86 -8.20 -2.13 26.14
CA VAL A 86 -7.71 -0.75 26.07
C VAL A 86 -6.25 -0.76 25.65
N ASN A 87 -5.92 0.08 24.67
CA ASN A 87 -4.54 0.29 24.25
C ASN A 87 -3.78 1.04 25.36
N PRO A 88 -2.75 0.44 25.97
CA PRO A 88 -2.03 1.05 27.07
C PRO A 88 -1.23 2.30 26.65
N ASP A 89 -0.91 2.44 25.36
CA ASP A 89 -0.18 3.61 24.84
C ASP A 89 -1.09 4.83 24.67
N THR A 90 -2.39 4.63 24.42
CA THR A 90 -3.35 5.71 24.12
C THR A 90 -4.39 5.91 25.21
N GLY A 91 -4.60 4.92 26.08
CA GLY A 91 -5.68 4.90 27.07
C GLY A 91 -7.08 4.73 26.47
N GLN A 92 -7.19 4.48 25.15
CA GLN A 92 -8.46 4.31 24.44
C GLN A 92 -8.74 2.83 24.17
N PRO A 93 -10.01 2.42 24.00
CA PRO A 93 -10.34 1.07 23.56
C PRO A 93 -9.67 0.72 22.23
N TRP A 94 -9.20 -0.52 22.10
CA TRP A 94 -8.67 -1.04 20.83
C TRP A 94 -9.73 -0.99 19.73
N LYS A 95 -9.31 -0.78 18.47
CA LYS A 95 -10.20 -0.79 17.30
C LYS A 95 -9.79 -1.85 16.28
N THR A 96 -10.76 -2.32 15.50
CA THR A 96 -10.47 -3.09 14.28
C THR A 96 -9.60 -2.26 13.32
N ASN A 97 -8.67 -2.92 12.63
CA ASN A 97 -7.59 -2.39 11.81
C ASN A 97 -6.52 -1.59 12.55
N GLU A 98 -6.56 -1.52 13.89
CA GLU A 98 -5.48 -0.93 14.67
C GLU A 98 -4.27 -1.87 14.69
N ARG A 99 -3.07 -1.29 14.50
CA ARG A 99 -1.82 -2.04 14.50
C ARG A 99 -1.42 -2.40 15.93
N VAL A 100 -0.96 -3.63 16.12
CA VAL A 100 -0.43 -4.15 17.38
C VAL A 100 0.99 -4.66 17.18
N ARG A 101 1.85 -4.50 18.20
CA ARG A 101 3.24 -4.94 18.15
C ARG A 101 3.48 -6.18 19.01
N ALA A 102 4.35 -7.06 18.56
CA ALA A 102 4.83 -8.24 19.27
C ALA A 102 5.28 -7.87 20.70
N GLY A 103 4.69 -8.51 21.71
CA GLY A 103 4.97 -8.25 23.12
C GLY A 103 4.26 -7.04 23.74
N GLN A 104 3.40 -6.33 23.01
CA GLN A 104 2.56 -5.26 23.56
C GLN A 104 1.44 -5.83 24.42
N GLN A 105 1.16 -5.24 25.59
CA GLN A 105 0.00 -5.65 26.39
C GLN A 105 -1.29 -5.24 25.67
N ILE A 106 -2.19 -6.19 25.45
CA ILE A 106 -3.43 -6.01 24.68
C ILE A 106 -4.70 -6.18 25.51
N ALA A 107 -4.63 -6.95 26.59
CA ALA A 107 -5.75 -7.19 27.49
C ALA A 107 -5.26 -7.77 28.83
N VAL A 108 -6.18 -8.25 29.66
CA VAL A 108 -5.89 -9.08 30.83
C VAL A 108 -6.76 -10.32 30.88
N VAL A 109 -6.30 -11.37 31.57
CA VAL A 109 -7.03 -12.62 31.76
C VAL A 109 -8.32 -12.36 32.53
N GLY A 110 -9.42 -12.80 31.95
CA GLY A 110 -10.76 -12.78 32.53
C GLY A 110 -11.31 -14.18 32.77
N SER A 111 -12.64 -14.26 32.80
CA SER A 111 -13.39 -15.51 32.87
C SER A 111 -14.77 -15.33 32.22
N GLU A 112 -14.86 -14.47 31.20
CA GLU A 112 -16.13 -14.15 30.52
C GLU A 112 -16.57 -15.26 29.57
N GLY A 113 -17.85 -15.26 29.14
CA GLY A 113 -18.39 -16.30 28.27
C GLY A 113 -18.47 -17.68 28.94
N GLY A 114 -18.33 -18.75 28.14
CA GLY A 114 -18.48 -20.15 28.56
C GLY A 114 -17.33 -20.72 29.40
N SER A 115 -16.69 -19.91 30.25
CA SER A 115 -15.51 -20.28 31.02
C SER A 115 -15.87 -20.89 32.39
N SER A 116 -15.15 -21.94 32.80
CA SER A 116 -15.28 -22.57 34.14
C SER A 116 -14.36 -21.96 35.21
N GLY A 117 -13.50 -21.02 34.82
CA GLY A 117 -12.59 -20.29 35.71
C GLY A 117 -11.53 -19.49 34.94
N PRO A 118 -10.74 -18.62 35.59
CA PRO A 118 -9.87 -17.69 34.89
C PRO A 118 -8.77 -18.36 34.05
N HIS A 119 -8.77 -18.09 32.75
CA HIS A 119 -7.77 -18.58 31.79
C HIS A 119 -7.75 -17.72 30.52
N LEU A 120 -6.67 -17.82 29.75
CA LEU A 120 -6.60 -17.34 28.37
C LEU A 120 -6.94 -18.48 27.42
N HIS A 121 -7.95 -18.31 26.59
CA HIS A 121 -8.14 -19.17 25.42
C HIS A 121 -7.29 -18.63 24.27
N PHE A 122 -6.43 -19.45 23.68
CA PHE A 122 -5.49 -19.06 22.63
C PHE A 122 -5.58 -20.01 21.43
N GLU A 123 -6.00 -19.51 20.27
CA GLU A 123 -6.00 -20.26 19.01
C GLU A 123 -4.94 -19.70 18.04
N THR A 124 -4.42 -20.59 17.19
CA THR A 124 -3.58 -20.22 16.04
C THR A 124 -4.21 -20.74 14.76
N TRP A 125 -4.29 -19.90 13.73
CA TRP A 125 -4.93 -20.27 12.46
C TRP A 125 -3.99 -20.02 11.28
N GLY A 126 -3.72 -21.07 10.49
CA GLY A 126 -2.92 -20.96 9.28
C GLY A 126 -3.62 -20.19 8.15
N PRO A 127 -2.97 -19.99 7.00
CA PRO A 127 -3.51 -19.19 5.91
C PRO A 127 -4.85 -19.75 5.37
N PRO A 128 -5.81 -18.88 4.98
CA PRO A 128 -5.75 -17.40 4.98
C PRO A 128 -6.11 -16.72 6.32
N GLY A 129 -6.07 -17.44 7.45
CA GLY A 129 -6.44 -16.93 8.77
C GLY A 129 -7.68 -17.58 9.36
N ARG A 130 -8.24 -17.06 10.45
CA ARG A 130 -9.40 -17.68 11.15
C ARG A 130 -10.60 -17.93 10.24
N LYS A 131 -10.83 -17.04 9.26
CA LYS A 131 -11.86 -17.20 8.23
C LYS A 131 -11.29 -17.92 7.01
N GLY A 132 -11.49 -19.23 6.96
CA GLY A 132 -11.14 -20.07 5.81
C GLY A 132 -9.81 -20.82 5.94
N GLY A 133 -8.98 -20.47 6.92
CA GLY A 133 -7.78 -21.22 7.27
C GLY A 133 -8.06 -22.37 8.23
N GLN A 134 -7.08 -23.24 8.41
CA GLN A 134 -7.16 -24.34 9.37
C GLN A 134 -6.57 -23.93 10.72
N ASP A 135 -7.27 -24.27 11.81
CA ASP A 135 -6.72 -24.16 13.15
C ASP A 135 -5.51 -25.11 13.28
N ARG A 136 -4.44 -24.61 13.89
CA ARG A 136 -3.21 -25.36 14.18
C ARG A 136 -3.06 -25.49 15.68
N ASP A 137 -2.44 -26.58 16.15
CA ASP A 137 -2.11 -26.76 17.57
C ASP A 137 -1.20 -25.61 18.03
N PRO A 138 -1.68 -24.71 18.92
CA PRO A 138 -0.89 -23.57 19.37
C PRO A 138 0.42 -23.97 20.04
N ASN A 139 0.49 -25.16 20.66
CA ASN A 139 1.73 -25.63 21.29
C ASN A 139 2.83 -25.81 20.25
N GLN A 140 2.51 -26.40 19.09
CA GLN A 140 3.48 -26.66 18.03
C GLN A 140 3.67 -25.45 17.12
N ALA A 141 2.57 -24.76 16.79
CA ALA A 141 2.59 -23.64 15.86
C ALA A 141 3.28 -22.40 16.45
N TRP A 142 3.20 -22.20 17.76
CA TRP A 142 3.67 -20.97 18.38
C TRP A 142 4.39 -21.13 19.72
N LEU A 143 3.82 -21.89 20.67
CA LEU A 143 4.27 -21.81 22.07
C LEU A 143 5.59 -22.55 22.35
N ILE A 144 6.01 -23.51 21.50
CA ILE A 144 7.21 -24.34 21.71
C ILE A 144 8.51 -23.54 21.82
N ASP A 145 8.63 -22.44 21.08
CA ASP A 145 9.80 -21.57 21.02
C ASP A 145 9.45 -20.11 21.39
N ALA A 146 8.26 -19.88 21.93
CA ALA A 146 7.80 -18.57 22.36
C ALA A 146 8.60 -18.09 23.59
N VAL A 147 9.17 -16.89 23.48
CA VAL A 147 9.97 -16.28 24.55
C VAL A 147 9.12 -15.38 25.44
N ASP A 148 9.66 -15.02 26.61
CA ASP A 148 9.00 -14.13 27.57
C ASP A 148 8.60 -12.79 26.90
N PRO A 149 7.31 -12.42 26.86
CA PRO A 149 6.85 -11.17 26.26
C PRO A 149 7.45 -9.93 26.93
N ARG A 150 7.87 -10.01 28.20
CA ARG A 150 8.52 -8.91 28.91
C ARG A 150 9.96 -8.65 28.44
N LYS A 151 10.54 -9.58 27.69
CA LYS A 151 11.83 -9.44 27.00
C LYS A 151 11.67 -8.83 25.61
N ALA A 152 10.43 -8.65 25.12
CA ALA A 152 10.21 -7.81 23.96
C ALA A 152 10.88 -6.46 24.21
N PRO A 153 11.49 -5.83 23.18
CA PRO A 153 12.13 -4.54 23.34
C PRO A 153 11.13 -3.62 24.03
N LYS A 154 11.35 -3.38 25.34
CA LYS A 154 10.54 -2.42 26.05
C LYS A 154 10.78 -1.15 25.28
N ARG A 155 9.70 -0.48 24.89
CA ARG A 155 9.83 0.94 24.68
C ARG A 155 10.59 1.45 25.91
N GLN A 156 11.74 2.10 25.68
CA GLN A 156 11.94 3.35 26.39
C GLN A 156 10.57 3.99 26.32
N ALA A 157 9.90 4.14 27.48
CA ALA A 157 8.68 4.94 27.56
C ALA A 157 8.90 6.06 26.57
N ILE A 158 8.01 6.22 25.58
CA ILE A 158 8.21 7.26 24.57
C ILE A 158 8.62 8.47 25.39
N GLU A 159 9.89 8.89 25.29
CA GLU A 159 10.24 10.24 25.62
C GLU A 159 9.29 10.98 24.71
N PRO A 160 8.20 11.55 25.27
CA PRO A 160 6.95 11.76 24.55
C PRO A 160 7.35 12.32 23.19
N VAL A 161 6.82 11.77 22.09
CA VAL A 161 6.84 12.56 20.86
C VAL A 161 6.19 13.84 21.32
N THR A 162 7.00 14.89 21.48
CA THR A 162 6.55 16.10 22.14
C THR A 162 5.35 16.51 21.34
N SER A 163 4.18 16.43 21.97
CA SER A 163 2.92 16.72 21.32
C SER A 163 3.12 17.98 20.50
N LEU A 164 2.80 17.90 19.21
CA LEU A 164 2.87 19.09 18.36
C LEU A 164 1.66 19.99 18.64
N VAL A 165 0.68 19.54 19.43
CA VAL A 165 -0.45 20.37 19.87
C VAL A 165 0.08 21.62 20.58
N GLY A 166 -0.45 22.77 20.16
CA GLY A 166 -0.02 24.08 20.62
C GLY A 166 1.19 24.66 19.88
N GLN A 167 1.97 23.84 19.15
CA GLN A 167 3.05 24.31 18.28
C GLN A 167 2.50 24.92 16.99
N LEU A 168 3.40 25.50 16.20
CA LEU A 168 3.05 26.32 15.05
C LEU A 168 3.49 25.69 13.73
N LEU A 169 2.63 25.78 12.72
CA LEU A 169 2.97 25.52 11.33
C LEU A 169 2.98 26.84 10.55
N VAL A 170 3.84 26.94 9.55
CA VAL A 170 3.77 28.02 8.55
C VAL A 170 2.98 27.56 7.33
N ASP A 171 2.29 28.49 6.68
CA ASP A 171 1.89 28.33 5.28
C ASP A 171 2.36 29.54 4.45
N TYR A 172 2.72 29.30 3.20
CA TYR A 172 3.39 30.30 2.36
C TYR A 172 3.25 30.01 0.86
N SER A 173 3.15 31.06 0.07
CA SER A 173 2.96 30.97 -1.39
C SER A 173 3.99 31.76 -2.21
N ALA A 174 4.60 32.82 -1.67
CA ALA A 174 5.49 33.72 -2.44
C ALA A 174 6.89 33.14 -2.74
N GLY A 175 7.30 32.08 -2.04
CA GLY A 175 8.63 31.47 -2.16
C GLY A 175 8.73 30.19 -1.33
N VAL A 176 9.92 29.59 -1.29
CA VAL A 176 10.19 28.34 -0.55
C VAL A 176 11.33 28.60 0.44
N PRO A 177 11.03 28.89 1.73
CA PRO A 177 12.04 28.90 2.78
C PRO A 177 12.65 27.51 2.94
N SER A 178 13.92 27.44 3.31
CA SER A 178 14.55 26.15 3.65
C SER A 178 13.97 25.56 4.94
N ALA A 179 13.99 24.23 5.07
CA ALA A 179 13.56 23.55 6.29
C ALA A 179 14.35 24.01 7.53
N GLU A 180 15.66 24.29 7.38
CA GLU A 180 16.48 24.84 8.44
C GLU A 180 15.96 26.20 8.93
N GLN A 181 15.60 27.11 8.00
CA GLN A 181 15.04 28.42 8.36
C GLN A 181 13.68 28.30 9.06
N ILE A 182 12.82 27.38 8.61
CA ILE A 182 11.51 27.12 9.24
C ILE A 182 11.70 26.61 10.67
N ARG A 183 12.60 25.64 10.85
CA ARG A 183 12.92 25.09 12.17
C ARG A 183 13.58 26.13 13.08
N ALA A 184 14.52 26.91 12.57
CA ALA A 184 15.20 27.97 13.33
C ALA A 184 14.24 29.10 13.75
N ALA A 185 13.21 29.36 12.95
CA ALA A 185 12.13 30.29 13.29
C ALA A 185 11.12 29.70 14.31
N GLY A 186 11.33 28.48 14.79
CA GLY A 186 10.55 27.85 15.86
C GLY A 186 9.25 27.19 15.40
N TYR A 187 9.11 26.89 14.11
CA TYR A 187 7.95 26.17 13.59
C TYR A 187 8.17 24.66 13.63
N ALA A 188 7.09 23.93 13.90
CA ALA A 188 7.04 22.47 13.91
C ALA A 188 6.87 21.86 12.52
N GLY A 189 6.56 22.68 11.51
CA GLY A 189 6.30 22.22 10.16
C GLY A 189 5.65 23.26 9.26
N ALA A 190 5.12 22.78 8.14
CA ALA A 190 4.46 23.62 7.15
C ALA A 190 3.20 22.98 6.55
N VAL A 191 2.18 23.80 6.32
CA VAL A 191 1.05 23.48 5.44
C VAL A 191 1.39 23.98 4.03
N ARG A 192 1.34 23.09 3.05
CA ARG A 192 1.94 23.30 1.73
C ARG A 192 0.97 23.01 0.59
N TYR A 193 1.09 23.80 -0.48
CA TYR A 193 0.12 23.83 -1.56
C TYR A 193 0.37 22.75 -2.62
N VAL A 194 -0.53 21.79 -2.73
CA VAL A 194 -0.57 20.82 -3.84
C VAL A 194 -1.44 21.34 -4.98
N SER A 195 -1.23 22.59 -5.38
CA SER A 195 -1.99 23.30 -6.42
C SER A 195 -1.05 24.13 -7.30
N ASP A 196 -1.44 24.38 -8.55
CA ASP A 196 -0.68 25.24 -9.45
C ASP A 196 -0.66 26.70 -8.99
N PRO A 197 0.37 27.49 -9.38
CA PRO A 197 0.34 28.93 -9.25
C PRO A 197 -0.64 29.53 -10.26
N ARG A 198 -1.54 30.40 -9.81
CA ARG A 198 -2.36 31.22 -10.72
C ARG A 198 -1.64 32.47 -11.23
N GLU A 199 -0.54 32.85 -10.57
CA GLU A 199 0.27 34.03 -10.86
C GLU A 199 1.75 33.71 -10.59
N ASP A 200 2.65 34.27 -11.40
CA ASP A 200 4.09 33.92 -11.42
C ASP A 200 4.84 34.19 -10.10
N TRP A 201 4.34 35.11 -9.28
CA TRP A 201 4.96 35.41 -7.99
C TRP A 201 4.73 34.32 -6.93
N MET A 202 3.78 33.40 -7.16
CA MET A 202 3.44 32.31 -6.23
C MET A 202 4.42 31.14 -6.33
N ARG A 203 5.72 31.41 -6.20
CA ARG A 203 6.80 30.43 -6.39
C ARG A 203 6.77 29.26 -5.40
N GLY A 204 6.06 29.40 -4.28
CA GLY A 204 5.78 28.34 -3.33
C GLY A 204 4.65 27.39 -3.77
N LYS A 205 4.16 27.49 -5.01
CA LYS A 205 3.14 26.59 -5.58
C LYS A 205 3.66 25.96 -6.88
N PRO A 206 3.57 24.62 -7.05
CA PRO A 206 3.18 23.61 -6.06
C PRO A 206 4.32 23.25 -5.10
N LEU A 207 3.99 22.57 -4.00
CA LEU A 207 4.92 21.76 -3.20
C LEU A 207 5.61 20.76 -4.12
N ARG A 208 6.94 20.68 -4.05
CA ARG A 208 7.74 19.73 -4.83
C ARG A 208 8.34 18.68 -3.91
N LYS A 209 8.65 17.51 -4.48
CA LYS A 209 9.26 16.39 -3.74
C LYS A 209 10.51 16.81 -2.97
N GLN A 210 11.39 17.59 -3.59
CA GLN A 210 12.62 18.08 -2.95
C GLN A 210 12.34 18.92 -1.70
N GLU A 211 11.32 19.78 -1.73
CA GLU A 211 10.92 20.58 -0.56
C GLU A 211 10.30 19.69 0.53
N ALA A 212 9.42 18.75 0.15
CA ALA A 212 8.80 17.83 1.10
C ALA A 212 9.83 16.93 1.79
N ASP A 213 10.82 16.42 1.05
CA ASP A 213 11.92 15.62 1.58
C ASP A 213 12.82 16.48 2.51
N ASP A 214 13.09 17.75 2.16
CA ASP A 214 13.86 18.67 3.00
C ASP A 214 13.17 18.91 4.35
N LEU A 215 11.87 19.24 4.34
CA LEU A 215 11.06 19.39 5.56
C LEU A 215 11.11 18.13 6.43
N ARG A 216 10.79 16.96 5.84
CA ARG A 216 10.74 15.69 6.58
C ARG A 216 12.10 15.30 7.15
N SER A 217 13.19 15.50 6.41
CA SER A 217 14.55 15.19 6.88
C SER A 217 15.00 16.08 8.06
N HIS A 218 14.41 17.26 8.22
CA HIS A 218 14.65 18.14 9.37
C HIS A 218 13.69 17.92 10.55
N GLY A 219 12.85 16.88 10.47
CA GLY A 219 11.85 16.54 11.49
C GLY A 219 10.65 17.48 11.51
N LEU A 220 10.41 18.21 10.41
CA LEU A 220 9.28 19.12 10.27
C LEU A 220 8.05 18.39 9.71
N ALA A 221 6.88 18.69 10.27
CA ALA A 221 5.60 18.18 9.78
C ALA A 221 5.28 18.78 8.40
N VAL A 222 4.71 17.96 7.52
CA VAL A 222 4.20 18.38 6.20
C VAL A 222 2.71 18.10 6.14
N VAL A 223 1.91 19.09 5.77
CA VAL A 223 0.45 18.97 5.60
C VAL A 223 0.08 19.48 4.22
N SER A 224 -0.79 18.78 3.49
CA SER A 224 -1.23 19.20 2.15
C SER A 224 -2.45 20.11 2.18
N ASN A 225 -2.42 21.17 1.40
CA ASN A 225 -3.54 22.06 1.13
C ASN A 225 -3.73 22.28 -0.38
N TYR A 226 -4.96 22.43 -0.85
CA TYR A 226 -5.28 22.81 -2.22
C TYR A 226 -6.00 24.15 -2.26
N GLN A 227 -5.45 25.09 -3.04
CA GLN A 227 -6.10 26.34 -3.42
C GLN A 227 -5.49 26.87 -4.72
N PHE A 228 -6.27 26.95 -5.79
CA PHE A 228 -5.83 27.56 -7.04
C PHE A 228 -6.32 29.01 -7.15
N GLY A 229 -7.64 29.20 -7.23
CA GLY A 229 -8.33 30.47 -7.42
C GLY A 229 -8.52 31.30 -6.15
N LYS A 230 -9.03 32.53 -6.32
CA LYS A 230 -9.34 33.43 -5.19
C LYS A 230 -10.45 34.41 -5.54
N ALA A 231 -11.27 34.80 -4.55
CA ALA A 231 -12.32 35.80 -4.69
C ALA A 231 -13.29 35.53 -5.86
N ALA A 232 -13.23 36.34 -6.93
CA ALA A 232 -14.09 36.16 -8.11
C ALA A 232 -13.86 34.79 -8.79
N THR A 233 -12.63 34.27 -8.73
CA THR A 233 -12.23 32.99 -9.33
C THR A 233 -12.09 31.87 -8.29
N ALA A 234 -12.66 32.02 -7.09
CA ALA A 234 -12.56 31.01 -6.04
C ALA A 234 -13.04 29.64 -6.52
N ASP A 235 -12.25 28.60 -6.24
CA ASP A 235 -12.39 27.25 -6.80
C ASP A 235 -13.81 26.68 -6.62
N TRP A 236 -14.36 26.86 -5.42
CA TRP A 236 -15.68 26.37 -5.04
C TRP A 236 -16.84 26.96 -5.83
N LYS A 237 -16.67 28.12 -6.48
CA LYS A 237 -17.74 28.74 -7.29
C LYS A 237 -18.13 27.91 -8.50
N GLY A 238 -17.22 27.05 -8.98
CA GLY A 238 -17.48 26.13 -10.09
C GLY A 238 -18.24 24.85 -9.69
N GLY A 239 -18.58 24.68 -8.40
CA GLY A 239 -19.35 23.54 -7.90
C GLY A 239 -18.68 22.19 -8.20
N ALA A 240 -19.48 21.13 -8.38
CA ALA A 240 -18.98 19.76 -8.53
C ALA A 240 -18.03 19.57 -9.74
N ALA A 241 -18.29 20.26 -10.86
CA ALA A 241 -17.48 20.12 -12.07
C ALA A 241 -16.05 20.64 -11.86
N GLN A 242 -15.89 21.77 -11.16
CA GLN A 242 -14.58 22.28 -10.80
C GLN A 242 -13.95 21.40 -9.70
N GLY A 243 -14.74 20.92 -8.74
CA GLY A 243 -14.28 20.03 -7.68
C GLY A 243 -13.60 18.76 -8.19
N ARG A 244 -14.16 18.10 -9.22
CA ARG A 244 -13.52 16.91 -9.82
C ARG A 244 -12.18 17.24 -10.48
N LYS A 245 -12.10 18.34 -11.24
CA LYS A 245 -10.87 18.78 -11.92
C LYS A 245 -9.77 19.09 -10.90
N ASP A 246 -10.13 19.85 -9.89
CA ASP A 246 -9.21 20.24 -8.83
C ASP A 246 -8.76 19.03 -8.01
N ALA A 247 -9.66 18.09 -7.71
CA ALA A 247 -9.32 16.87 -7.00
C ALA A 247 -8.31 15.99 -7.75
N GLU A 248 -8.48 15.86 -9.08
CA GLU A 248 -7.53 15.15 -9.92
C GLU A 248 -6.16 15.84 -9.94
N ARG A 249 -6.13 17.17 -10.07
CA ARG A 249 -4.89 17.93 -10.11
C ARG A 249 -4.18 17.92 -8.76
N GLY A 250 -4.92 18.13 -7.67
CA GLY A 250 -4.39 18.16 -6.32
C GLY A 250 -3.84 16.81 -5.87
N LEU A 251 -4.55 15.71 -6.17
CA LEU A 251 -4.07 14.37 -5.87
C LEU A 251 -2.80 14.03 -6.67
N ARG A 252 -2.72 14.46 -7.93
CA ARG A 252 -1.51 14.28 -8.74
C ARG A 252 -0.32 15.03 -8.14
N LEU A 253 -0.48 16.32 -7.84
CA LEU A 253 0.58 17.15 -7.24
C LEU A 253 0.99 16.66 -5.85
N HIS A 254 0.04 16.19 -5.04
CA HIS A 254 0.32 15.55 -3.75
C HIS A 254 1.18 14.30 -3.93
N THR A 255 0.86 13.45 -4.90
CA THR A 255 1.61 12.23 -5.20
C THR A 255 3.00 12.55 -5.76
N GLU A 256 3.10 13.49 -6.70
CA GLU A 256 4.37 13.97 -7.28
C GLU A 256 5.30 14.57 -6.21
N ALA A 257 4.74 15.18 -5.17
CA ALA A 257 5.49 15.68 -4.01
C ALA A 257 5.89 14.58 -3.00
N GLY A 258 5.52 13.32 -3.22
CA GLY A 258 5.81 12.21 -2.31
C GLY A 258 4.81 12.03 -1.16
N GLY A 259 3.60 12.58 -1.32
CA GLY A 259 2.54 12.51 -0.32
C GLY A 259 1.99 11.09 -0.17
N PRO A 260 1.88 10.57 1.07
CA PRO A 260 1.36 9.24 1.28
C PRO A 260 -0.15 9.20 1.04
N ASN A 261 -0.64 8.09 0.48
CA ASN A 261 -2.07 7.87 0.25
C ASN A 261 -2.90 7.74 1.55
N THR A 262 -2.27 7.86 2.71
CA THR A 262 -2.89 7.93 4.04
C THR A 262 -3.14 9.38 4.48
N ALA A 263 -2.37 10.34 3.99
CA ALA A 263 -2.49 11.74 4.42
C ALA A 263 -3.70 12.42 3.76
N PRO A 264 -4.39 13.33 4.48
CA PRO A 264 -5.46 14.12 3.92
C PRO A 264 -4.95 15.29 3.06
N ILE A 265 -5.84 15.86 2.26
CA ILE A 265 -5.64 17.16 1.59
C ILE A 265 -6.70 18.12 2.13
N TYR A 266 -6.27 19.24 2.68
CA TYR A 266 -7.17 20.34 3.04
C TYR A 266 -7.62 21.07 1.78
N VAL A 267 -8.93 21.11 1.53
CA VAL A 267 -9.52 21.80 0.38
C VAL A 267 -9.99 23.18 0.82
N SER A 268 -9.55 24.23 0.13
CA SER A 268 -9.76 25.61 0.56
C SER A 268 -11.10 26.21 0.14
N ILE A 269 -11.87 26.66 1.13
CA ILE A 269 -12.94 27.66 1.01
C ILE A 269 -12.39 28.98 1.57
N ASP A 270 -11.51 29.65 0.81
CA ASP A 270 -10.84 30.91 1.19
C ASP A 270 -11.79 32.12 1.05
N ALA A 271 -12.90 32.10 1.81
CA ALA A 271 -13.96 33.11 1.77
C ALA A 271 -14.84 33.05 3.04
N CYS A 272 -15.74 34.03 3.19
CA CYS A 272 -16.85 33.98 4.12
C CYS A 272 -18.18 33.78 3.36
N PRO A 273 -18.49 32.56 2.87
CA PRO A 273 -19.70 32.34 2.08
C PRO A 273 -20.96 32.44 2.94
N SER A 274 -22.03 32.94 2.34
CA SER A 274 -23.38 32.81 2.91
C SER A 274 -23.83 31.34 2.92
N GLU A 275 -24.80 30.98 3.76
CA GLU A 275 -25.35 29.63 3.78
C GLU A 275 -25.96 29.23 2.42
N GLN A 276 -26.45 30.20 1.65
CA GLN A 276 -26.92 29.97 0.29
C GLN A 276 -25.77 29.56 -0.65
N GLU A 277 -24.66 30.28 -0.62
CA GLU A 277 -23.45 29.93 -1.40
C GLU A 277 -22.84 28.59 -0.94
N TRP A 278 -22.91 28.30 0.37
CA TRP A 278 -22.54 26.99 0.88
C TRP A 278 -23.35 25.89 0.19
N ASN A 279 -24.68 25.96 0.29
CA ASN A 279 -25.57 24.91 -0.19
C ASN A 279 -25.52 24.72 -1.72
N THR A 280 -25.29 25.80 -2.47
CA THR A 280 -25.36 25.81 -3.93
C THR A 280 -24.01 25.64 -4.62
N GLN A 281 -22.89 25.99 -3.96
CA GLN A 281 -21.56 25.99 -4.58
C GLN A 281 -20.51 25.24 -3.74
N CYS A 282 -20.32 25.60 -2.48
CA CYS A 282 -19.27 24.99 -1.65
C CYS A 282 -19.52 23.50 -1.40
N ARG A 283 -20.74 23.14 -0.98
CA ARG A 283 -21.14 21.77 -0.70
C ARG A 283 -20.95 20.82 -1.91
N PRO A 284 -21.47 21.11 -3.12
CA PRO A 284 -21.24 20.24 -4.28
C PRO A 284 -19.77 20.20 -4.73
N TYR A 285 -19.02 21.30 -4.56
CA TYR A 285 -17.56 21.30 -4.81
C TYR A 285 -16.83 20.34 -3.87
N LEU A 286 -17.11 20.43 -2.57
CA LEU A 286 -16.49 19.59 -1.54
C LEU A 286 -16.92 18.12 -1.66
N LEU A 287 -18.17 17.82 -1.98
CA LEU A 287 -18.60 16.44 -2.21
C LEU A 287 -17.89 15.78 -3.40
N ALA A 288 -17.59 16.54 -4.47
CA ALA A 288 -16.81 16.04 -5.60
C ALA A 288 -15.35 15.70 -5.20
N TRP A 289 -14.75 16.50 -4.31
CA TRP A 289 -13.47 16.16 -3.69
C TRP A 289 -13.57 14.91 -2.80
N GLN A 290 -14.61 14.81 -1.98
CA GLN A 290 -14.85 13.68 -1.09
C GLN A 290 -15.03 12.37 -1.85
N GLU A 291 -15.71 12.40 -2.99
CA GLU A 291 -15.87 11.25 -3.88
C GLU A 291 -14.51 10.72 -4.36
N ARG A 292 -13.54 11.62 -4.59
CA ARG A 292 -12.22 11.25 -5.09
C ARG A 292 -11.25 10.79 -4.00
N LEU A 293 -11.21 11.47 -2.86
CA LEU A 293 -10.27 11.19 -1.77
C LEU A 293 -10.81 10.19 -0.75
N GLY A 294 -12.13 10.08 -0.62
CA GLY A 294 -12.78 9.48 0.54
C GLY A 294 -12.89 10.47 1.70
N LYS A 295 -13.95 10.35 2.51
CA LYS A 295 -14.22 11.23 3.66
C LYS A 295 -13.04 11.30 4.63
N GLU A 296 -12.44 10.15 4.93
CA GLU A 296 -11.33 10.00 5.88
C GLU A 296 -10.06 10.75 5.46
N ARG A 297 -9.90 11.10 4.18
CA ARG A 297 -8.74 11.84 3.67
C ARG A 297 -9.06 13.26 3.25
N MET A 298 -10.25 13.74 3.58
CA MET A 298 -10.68 15.06 3.19
C MET A 298 -10.56 16.02 4.37
N GLY A 299 -9.73 17.04 4.19
CA GLY A 299 -9.70 18.22 5.04
C GLY A 299 -10.44 19.40 4.41
N VAL A 300 -10.93 20.32 5.22
CA VAL A 300 -11.55 21.57 4.75
C VAL A 300 -10.89 22.75 5.45
N TYR A 301 -10.34 23.68 4.66
CA TYR A 301 -9.91 24.99 5.14
C TYR A 301 -11.06 25.98 4.98
N CYS A 302 -11.63 26.46 6.08
CA CYS A 302 -12.81 27.33 6.05
C CYS A 302 -13.03 28.08 7.38
N ASN A 303 -14.02 28.97 7.43
CA ASN A 303 -14.40 29.68 8.65
C ASN A 303 -15.30 28.86 9.58
N PHE A 304 -15.55 29.39 10.78
CA PHE A 304 -16.35 28.73 11.81
C PHE A 304 -17.74 28.25 11.31
N PRO A 305 -18.59 29.08 10.66
CA PRO A 305 -19.87 28.60 10.12
C PRO A 305 -19.74 27.46 9.11
N CYS A 306 -18.73 27.51 8.24
CA CYS A 306 -18.52 26.45 7.25
C CYS A 306 -18.13 25.12 7.89
N ILE A 307 -17.42 25.13 9.03
CA ILE A 307 -17.12 23.90 9.76
C ILE A 307 -18.41 23.27 10.31
N GLU A 308 -19.30 24.08 10.89
CA GLU A 308 -20.62 23.61 11.37
C GLU A 308 -21.44 23.00 10.23
N TRP A 309 -21.49 23.67 9.07
CA TRP A 309 -22.20 23.15 7.91
C TRP A 309 -21.55 21.89 7.31
N ALA A 310 -20.22 21.81 7.29
CA ALA A 310 -19.51 20.61 6.86
C ALA A 310 -19.83 19.41 7.75
N ILE A 311 -19.83 19.60 9.08
CA ILE A 311 -20.20 18.56 10.04
C ILE A 311 -21.65 18.13 9.85
N ARG A 312 -22.58 19.10 9.76
CA ARG A 312 -24.00 18.85 9.51
C ARG A 312 -24.21 18.01 8.24
N ASP A 313 -23.47 18.33 7.19
CA ASP A 313 -23.62 17.71 5.87
C ASP A 313 -22.73 16.45 5.71
N GLY A 314 -21.95 16.08 6.73
CA GLY A 314 -21.11 14.88 6.74
C GLY A 314 -19.87 14.96 5.82
N ILE A 315 -19.36 16.17 5.59
CA ILE A 315 -18.27 16.48 4.65
C ILE A 315 -16.95 16.67 5.40
N GLY A 316 -15.94 15.91 4.98
CA GLY A 316 -14.60 15.96 5.55
C GLY A 316 -14.47 15.28 6.92
N THR A 317 -13.22 14.98 7.27
CA THR A 317 -12.81 14.49 8.60
C THR A 317 -11.90 15.51 9.29
N TYR A 318 -11.12 16.29 8.52
CA TYR A 318 -10.16 17.27 9.04
C TYR A 318 -10.63 18.71 8.80
N PHE A 319 -10.34 19.62 9.75
CA PHE A 319 -10.75 21.03 9.64
C PHE A 319 -9.61 21.99 9.97
N TRP A 320 -9.32 22.93 9.07
CA TRP A 320 -8.34 24.00 9.26
C TRP A 320 -9.09 25.34 9.27
N MET A 321 -9.24 25.93 10.45
CA MET A 321 -10.06 27.12 10.62
C MET A 321 -9.32 28.39 10.23
N HIS A 322 -9.95 29.28 9.48
CA HIS A 322 -9.54 30.70 9.36
C HIS A 322 -10.55 31.63 10.03
N ASN A 323 -10.12 32.86 10.33
CA ASN A 323 -10.91 33.82 11.12
C ASN A 323 -11.86 34.71 10.30
N TRP A 324 -11.90 34.57 8.97
CA TRP A 324 -12.83 35.36 8.15
C TRP A 324 -14.28 34.86 8.28
N ASP A 325 -14.98 35.33 9.31
CA ASP A 325 -16.36 34.92 9.63
C ASP A 325 -17.29 36.10 9.95
N GLU A 326 -16.86 37.33 9.65
CA GLU A 326 -17.60 38.57 9.93
C GLU A 326 -18.00 38.75 11.41
N GLY A 327 -17.22 38.17 12.33
CA GLY A 327 -17.42 38.25 13.77
C GLY A 327 -18.39 37.20 14.32
N TYR A 328 -18.84 36.25 13.50
CA TYR A 328 -19.80 35.20 13.89
C TYR A 328 -19.35 34.42 15.12
N SER A 329 -18.10 33.96 15.16
CA SER A 329 -17.55 33.18 16.29
C SER A 329 -17.27 34.03 17.53
N GLY A 330 -17.30 35.36 17.44
CA GLY A 330 -16.75 36.22 18.50
C GLY A 330 -15.26 35.98 18.77
N GLY A 331 -14.51 35.45 17.79
CA GLY A 331 -13.10 35.09 17.92
C GLY A 331 -12.84 33.72 18.54
N GLN A 332 -13.87 32.89 18.70
CA GLN A 332 -13.73 31.53 19.21
C GLN A 332 -13.16 30.57 18.15
N VAL A 333 -12.38 29.59 18.61
CA VAL A 333 -11.88 28.49 17.78
C VAL A 333 -12.89 27.36 17.81
N HIS A 334 -13.30 26.87 16.63
CA HIS A 334 -14.25 25.78 16.52
C HIS A 334 -13.67 24.49 17.16
N PRO A 335 -14.41 23.76 18.02
CA PRO A 335 -13.88 22.60 18.74
C PRO A 335 -13.48 21.43 17.81
N ALA A 336 -14.08 21.31 16.63
CA ALA A 336 -13.70 20.33 15.62
C ALA A 336 -12.46 20.71 14.79
N ALA A 337 -11.93 21.93 14.93
CA ALA A 337 -10.74 22.35 14.22
C ALA A 337 -9.51 21.50 14.64
N HIS A 338 -8.72 21.11 13.66
CA HIS A 338 -7.45 20.40 13.79
C HIS A 338 -6.28 21.39 13.69
N LEU A 339 -6.43 22.40 12.83
CA LEU A 339 -5.51 23.52 12.67
C LEU A 339 -6.28 24.84 12.76
N HIS A 340 -5.61 25.92 13.17
CA HIS A 340 -6.18 27.27 13.21
C HIS A 340 -5.20 28.32 12.70
N GLN A 341 -5.53 28.97 11.58
CA GLN A 341 -4.80 30.13 11.09
C GLN A 341 -5.20 31.38 11.88
N PHE A 342 -4.26 31.99 12.59
CA PHE A 342 -4.53 33.13 13.48
C PHE A 342 -3.77 34.41 13.13
N GLU A 343 -2.75 34.34 12.28
CA GLU A 343 -1.95 35.50 11.86
C GLU A 343 -1.54 35.34 10.39
N ILE A 344 -1.81 36.37 9.58
CA ILE A 344 -1.65 36.36 8.12
C ILE A 344 -0.66 37.45 7.71
N ASP A 345 0.37 37.10 6.95
CA ASP A 345 1.40 37.96 6.32
C ASP A 345 2.06 38.99 7.25
N LYS A 346 2.23 38.65 8.54
CA LYS A 346 2.93 39.51 9.53
C LYS A 346 4.35 39.08 9.86
N GLN A 347 4.76 37.88 9.43
CA GLN A 347 6.08 37.33 9.69
C GLN A 347 6.80 36.98 8.40
N ARG A 348 8.13 36.88 8.49
CA ARG A 348 8.97 36.40 7.39
C ARG A 348 9.90 35.29 7.86
N VAL A 349 10.06 34.26 7.04
CA VAL A 349 11.04 33.18 7.22
C VAL A 349 11.90 33.10 5.97
N GLY A 350 13.21 33.26 6.10
CA GLY A 350 14.10 33.29 4.94
C GLY A 350 13.75 34.40 3.92
N GLY A 351 13.14 35.50 4.37
CA GLY A 351 12.67 36.59 3.51
C GLY A 351 11.29 36.39 2.87
N VAL A 352 10.69 35.20 2.99
CA VAL A 352 9.36 34.88 2.45
C VAL A 352 8.28 35.25 3.48
N GLY A 353 7.21 35.93 3.04
CA GLY A 353 6.03 36.18 3.88
C GLY A 353 5.32 34.88 4.22
N VAL A 354 5.01 34.68 5.52
CA VAL A 354 4.37 33.46 6.01
C VAL A 354 3.13 33.78 6.85
N ASP A 355 2.17 32.88 6.77
CA ASP A 355 1.01 32.82 7.66
C ASP A 355 1.28 31.81 8.78
N ARG A 356 0.65 32.00 9.94
CA ARG A 356 0.88 31.17 11.13
C ARG A 356 -0.38 30.43 11.53
N ASN A 357 -0.17 29.13 11.74
CA ASN A 357 -1.20 28.17 12.08
C ASN A 357 -0.85 27.49 13.40
N ARG A 358 -1.84 27.32 14.28
CA ARG A 358 -1.69 26.55 15.50
C ARG A 358 -2.24 25.14 15.31
N ILE A 359 -1.50 24.15 15.81
CA ILE A 359 -1.93 22.76 15.87
C ILE A 359 -2.85 22.59 17.08
N LEU A 360 -4.04 22.01 16.87
CA LEU A 360 -5.06 21.84 17.91
C LEU A 360 -5.31 20.37 18.27
N ARG A 361 -4.91 19.44 17.41
CA ARG A 361 -5.10 17.98 17.58
C ARG A 361 -3.81 17.23 17.26
N GLU A 362 -3.65 16.07 17.87
CA GLU A 362 -2.46 15.22 17.67
C GLU A 362 -2.35 14.71 16.24
N ASP A 363 -3.45 14.21 15.72
CA ASP A 363 -3.62 13.96 14.29
C ASP A 363 -4.26 15.20 13.68
N PHE A 364 -3.49 15.93 12.89
CA PHE A 364 -3.90 17.11 12.15
C PHE A 364 -3.67 16.93 10.65
N GLY A 365 -3.55 15.68 10.19
CA GLY A 365 -3.31 15.38 8.78
C GLY A 365 -1.86 15.54 8.34
N GLN A 366 -0.90 15.47 9.28
CA GLN A 366 0.51 15.41 8.97
C GLN A 366 0.83 14.17 8.14
N TRP A 367 1.70 14.31 7.14
CA TRP A 367 2.33 13.17 6.50
C TRP A 367 3.16 12.41 7.54
N ASP A 368 3.30 11.10 7.38
CA ASP A 368 4.10 10.27 8.28
C ASP A 368 5.45 10.93 8.52
N VAL A 369 5.66 11.34 9.77
CA VAL A 369 6.97 11.78 10.24
C VAL A 369 7.84 10.56 10.04
N VAL A 370 8.85 10.66 9.17
CA VAL A 370 9.86 9.60 9.09
C VAL A 370 10.42 9.53 10.50
N ALA A 371 10.10 8.46 11.23
CA ALA A 371 10.79 8.16 12.46
C ALA A 371 12.26 8.09 12.05
N VAL A 372 13.04 9.08 12.45
CA VAL A 372 14.49 9.03 12.32
C VAL A 372 14.88 7.82 13.16
N SER A 373 15.04 6.68 12.50
CA SER A 373 15.63 5.53 13.15
C SER A 373 17.03 5.98 13.57
N THR A 374 17.37 5.68 14.81
CA THR A 374 18.66 5.98 15.43
C THR A 374 19.85 5.36 14.69
N ALA A 375 19.62 4.59 13.62
CA ALA A 375 20.63 4.11 12.67
C ALA A 375 21.35 5.27 11.93
N THR A 376 20.67 6.39 11.68
CA THR A 376 21.24 7.48 10.85
C THR A 376 22.25 8.38 11.56
N GLN A 377 22.46 8.26 12.87
CA GLN A 377 23.53 9.03 13.55
C GLN A 377 24.93 8.46 13.29
N GLN A 378 25.07 7.17 13.03
CA GLN A 378 26.36 6.57 12.62
C GLN A 378 26.66 6.80 11.14
N ASP A 379 25.64 6.74 10.26
CA ASP A 379 25.81 6.93 8.82
C ASP A 379 26.07 8.41 8.44
N SER A 380 25.47 9.35 9.18
CA SER A 380 25.71 10.79 9.04
C SER A 380 27.11 11.23 9.44
N ALA A 381 27.80 10.46 10.29
CA ALA A 381 29.13 10.83 10.78
C ALA A 381 30.24 10.53 9.76
N ARG A 382 30.12 9.44 8.98
CA ARG A 382 31.21 8.95 8.11
C ARG A 382 31.44 9.81 6.88
N TRP A 383 30.40 10.22 6.15
CA TRP A 383 30.59 11.10 4.97
C TRP A 383 30.94 12.55 5.34
N LYS A 384 30.56 13.02 6.54
CA LYS A 384 30.99 14.34 7.06
C LYS A 384 32.49 14.41 7.33
N MET A 385 33.15 13.26 7.49
CA MET A 385 34.60 13.12 7.65
C MET A 385 35.38 12.97 6.34
N LEU A 386 34.69 12.83 5.20
CA LEU A 386 35.35 12.78 3.88
C LEU A 386 36.10 14.08 3.59
N LYS A 387 37.19 13.96 2.84
CA LYS A 387 38.00 15.09 2.38
C LYS A 387 37.15 16.12 1.62
N ARG A 388 37.61 17.37 1.63
CA ARG A 388 36.89 18.52 1.06
C ARG A 388 37.67 19.12 -0.10
N LEU A 389 36.96 19.84 -0.96
CA LEU A 389 37.61 20.79 -1.86
C LEU A 389 38.53 21.72 -1.04
N GLY A 390 39.72 21.97 -1.56
CA GLY A 390 40.83 22.67 -0.90
C GLY A 390 41.83 21.75 -0.19
N SER A 391 41.64 20.41 -0.23
CA SER A 391 42.56 19.44 0.40
C SER A 391 43.46 18.69 -0.58
N LEU A 392 43.28 18.88 -1.88
CA LEU A 392 44.10 18.25 -2.92
C LEU A 392 45.26 19.14 -3.35
N ASP A 393 46.37 18.51 -3.72
CA ASP A 393 47.50 19.08 -4.45
C ASP A 393 47.88 18.16 -5.62
N HIS A 394 48.85 18.55 -6.45
CA HIS A 394 49.28 17.73 -7.60
C HIS A 394 49.91 16.38 -7.21
N GLY A 395 50.31 16.19 -5.95
CA GLY A 395 50.85 14.91 -5.45
C GLY A 395 49.77 13.99 -4.87
N SER A 396 48.51 14.42 -4.84
CA SER A 396 47.42 13.68 -4.23
C SER A 396 47.07 12.42 -5.04
N GLY A 397 47.06 11.27 -4.37
CA GLY A 397 46.74 9.98 -5.00
C GLY A 397 45.25 9.80 -5.29
N ALA A 398 44.94 8.80 -6.12
CA ALA A 398 43.59 8.48 -6.62
C ALA A 398 42.52 8.35 -5.51
N ASP A 399 42.87 7.76 -4.37
CA ASP A 399 41.95 7.61 -3.23
C ASP A 399 41.55 8.95 -2.61
N ALA A 400 42.50 9.88 -2.47
CA ALA A 400 42.20 11.21 -1.94
C ALA A 400 41.31 12.01 -2.90
N VAL A 401 41.56 11.87 -4.20
CA VAL A 401 40.73 12.49 -5.26
C VAL A 401 39.32 11.90 -5.24
N ALA A 402 39.18 10.58 -5.16
CA ALA A 402 37.88 9.91 -5.06
C ALA A 402 37.11 10.34 -3.80
N GLU A 403 37.75 10.39 -2.63
CA GLU A 403 37.11 10.85 -1.38
C GLU A 403 36.59 12.28 -1.49
N VAL A 404 37.32 13.18 -2.16
CA VAL A 404 36.88 14.56 -2.38
C VAL A 404 35.69 14.61 -3.35
N ILE A 405 35.73 13.87 -4.47
CA ILE A 405 34.61 13.81 -5.43
C ILE A 405 33.36 13.25 -4.75
N ILE A 406 33.48 12.12 -4.03
CA ILE A 406 32.37 11.50 -3.29
C ILE A 406 31.85 12.45 -2.22
N GLY A 407 32.74 13.03 -1.42
CA GLY A 407 32.35 13.97 -0.37
C GLY A 407 31.64 15.20 -0.92
N GLU A 408 32.11 15.75 -2.04
CA GLU A 408 31.56 16.96 -2.65
C GLU A 408 30.22 16.70 -3.34
N THR A 409 30.09 15.62 -4.11
CA THR A 409 28.83 15.21 -4.74
C THR A 409 27.76 14.88 -3.70
N LEU A 410 28.11 14.20 -2.60
CA LEU A 410 27.18 13.97 -1.49
C LEU A 410 26.74 15.27 -0.79
N ARG A 411 27.65 16.24 -0.61
CA ARG A 411 27.31 17.57 -0.07
C ARG A 411 26.36 18.34 -1.00
N ARG A 412 26.52 18.15 -2.32
CA ARG A 412 25.63 18.68 -3.36
C ARG A 412 24.35 17.86 -3.55
N ARG A 413 24.11 16.84 -2.72
CA ARG A 413 22.92 15.97 -2.72
C ARG A 413 22.76 15.12 -3.98
N TYR A 414 23.86 14.76 -4.62
CA TYR A 414 23.81 13.82 -5.73
C TYR A 414 23.35 12.45 -5.22
N ASN A 415 22.46 11.79 -5.96
CA ASN A 415 22.09 10.42 -5.66
C ASN A 415 23.25 9.47 -5.99
N ARG A 416 23.16 8.21 -5.53
CA ARG A 416 24.25 7.23 -5.66
C ARG A 416 24.71 7.03 -7.10
N ASP A 417 23.80 7.01 -8.06
CA ASP A 417 24.13 6.80 -9.48
C ASP A 417 24.81 8.03 -10.09
N GLU A 418 24.42 9.23 -9.66
CA GLU A 418 25.10 10.48 -10.04
C GLU A 418 26.50 10.58 -9.45
N VAL A 419 26.71 10.14 -8.20
CA VAL A 419 28.03 10.04 -7.58
C VAL A 419 28.91 9.06 -8.36
N ILE A 420 28.37 7.87 -8.67
CA ILE A 420 29.05 6.87 -9.49
C ILE A 420 29.38 7.41 -10.88
N ALA A 421 28.47 8.16 -11.51
CA ALA A 421 28.71 8.73 -12.82
C ALA A 421 29.84 9.78 -12.81
N CYS A 422 29.85 10.67 -11.83
CA CYS A 422 30.91 11.65 -11.66
C CYS A 422 32.25 10.99 -11.37
N LEU A 423 32.28 9.95 -10.53
CA LEU A 423 33.53 9.26 -10.20
C LEU A 423 34.02 8.39 -11.38
N SER A 424 33.10 7.73 -12.10
CA SER A 424 33.41 6.94 -13.30
C SER A 424 34.01 7.79 -14.41
N THR A 425 33.48 9.00 -14.57
CA THR A 425 34.03 9.99 -15.50
C THR A 425 35.44 10.38 -15.11
N ALA A 426 35.69 10.74 -13.84
CA ALA A 426 37.04 11.07 -13.38
C ALA A 426 38.04 9.90 -13.50
N ILE A 427 37.59 8.66 -13.26
CA ILE A 427 38.40 7.45 -13.46
C ILE A 427 38.74 7.28 -14.95
N GLN A 428 37.78 7.43 -15.85
CA GLN A 428 38.01 7.26 -17.27
C GLN A 428 38.93 8.35 -17.83
N GLU A 429 38.74 9.60 -17.38
CA GLU A 429 39.45 10.76 -17.90
C GLU A 429 40.92 10.81 -17.49
N SER A 430 41.22 10.50 -16.24
CA SER A 430 42.57 10.71 -15.69
C SER A 430 43.10 9.53 -14.89
N GLY A 431 42.27 8.51 -14.62
CA GLY A 431 42.56 7.54 -13.57
C GLY A 431 42.61 8.20 -12.19
N LEU A 432 41.84 9.29 -11.99
CA LEU A 432 41.83 10.11 -10.77
C LEU A 432 43.16 10.81 -10.50
N ARG A 433 43.88 11.23 -11.56
CA ARG A 433 45.18 11.90 -11.45
C ARG A 433 45.06 13.43 -11.55
N PRO A 434 45.48 14.18 -10.52
CA PRO A 434 45.55 15.65 -10.55
C PRO A 434 46.42 16.25 -11.66
N ASP A 435 47.47 15.52 -12.08
CA ASP A 435 48.48 15.98 -13.03
C ASP A 435 48.28 15.43 -14.45
N ALA A 436 47.11 14.87 -14.75
CA ALA A 436 46.82 14.31 -16.06
C ALA A 436 46.83 15.40 -17.15
N ILE A 437 47.56 15.14 -18.22
CA ILE A 437 47.62 16.00 -19.41
C ILE A 437 47.25 15.17 -20.62
N GLY A 438 46.18 15.57 -21.30
CA GLY A 438 45.61 14.92 -22.49
C GLY A 438 45.73 15.77 -23.76
N GLY A 439 45.56 15.13 -24.92
CA GLY A 439 45.46 15.84 -26.21
C GLY A 439 46.67 16.70 -26.60
N GLY A 440 47.89 16.30 -26.21
CA GLY A 440 49.11 17.07 -26.51
C GLY A 440 49.27 18.35 -25.69
N GLY A 441 48.57 18.48 -24.55
CA GLY A 441 48.57 19.67 -23.70
C GLY A 441 47.28 20.48 -23.75
N ALA A 442 46.28 20.05 -24.53
CA ALA A 442 45.00 20.72 -24.67
C ALA A 442 44.10 20.56 -23.42
N TRP A 443 44.15 19.40 -22.77
CA TRP A 443 43.27 19.03 -21.66
C TRP A 443 44.08 18.75 -20.40
N HIS A 444 43.61 19.25 -19.25
CA HIS A 444 44.32 19.15 -17.97
C HIS A 444 43.39 18.63 -16.86
N GLY A 445 44.00 17.89 -15.93
CA GLY A 445 43.42 17.52 -14.64
C GLY A 445 42.41 16.37 -14.67
N ILE A 446 41.64 16.27 -13.58
CA ILE A 446 40.88 15.08 -13.19
C ILE A 446 39.74 14.77 -14.16
N TYR A 447 39.03 15.80 -14.63
CA TYR A 447 37.90 15.72 -15.57
C TYR A 447 38.26 16.15 -17.00
N GLN A 448 39.54 16.11 -17.40
CA GLN A 448 40.07 16.58 -18.70
C GLN A 448 39.42 17.89 -19.20
N GLN A 449 39.88 19.04 -18.69
CA GLN A 449 39.29 20.35 -18.98
C GLN A 449 40.13 21.21 -19.94
N ASP A 450 39.48 21.90 -20.89
CA ASP A 450 40.13 22.87 -21.79
C ASP A 450 40.28 24.24 -21.12
N GLU A 451 40.84 25.19 -21.86
CA GLU A 451 41.12 26.56 -21.38
C GLU A 451 39.85 27.34 -21.03
N SER A 452 38.66 26.86 -21.40
CA SER A 452 37.40 27.48 -20.99
C SER A 452 37.11 27.30 -19.50
N TYR A 453 37.75 26.33 -18.84
CA TYR A 453 37.56 26.05 -17.41
C TYR A 453 38.54 26.89 -16.56
N PRO A 454 38.04 27.88 -15.80
CA PRO A 454 38.91 28.69 -14.94
C PRO A 454 39.54 27.82 -13.85
N GLY A 455 40.85 27.96 -13.65
CA GLY A 455 41.56 27.24 -12.60
C GLY A 455 41.74 25.74 -12.85
N ARG A 456 41.58 25.26 -14.09
CA ARG A 456 41.67 23.82 -14.46
C ARG A 456 42.93 23.09 -13.99
N ASP A 457 44.02 23.83 -13.75
CA ASP A 457 45.30 23.30 -13.29
C ASP A 457 45.29 23.02 -11.77
N ASP A 458 44.45 23.69 -10.97
CA ASP A 458 44.26 23.34 -9.56
C ASP A 458 43.29 22.16 -9.45
N PRO A 459 43.68 21.01 -8.87
CA PRO A 459 42.80 19.84 -8.78
C PRO A 459 41.49 20.09 -8.04
N ASN A 460 41.45 21.03 -7.10
CA ASN A 460 40.21 21.36 -6.39
C ASN A 460 39.27 22.16 -7.28
N GLU A 461 39.79 23.15 -8.00
CA GLU A 461 39.03 23.94 -8.96
C GLU A 461 38.59 23.10 -10.16
N ASN A 462 39.42 22.14 -10.61
CA ASN A 462 39.06 21.18 -11.63
C ASN A 462 37.80 20.38 -11.24
N ILE A 463 37.74 19.81 -10.03
CA ILE A 463 36.54 19.11 -9.54
C ILE A 463 35.36 20.10 -9.38
N ARG A 464 35.59 21.25 -8.73
CA ARG A 464 34.54 22.22 -8.41
C ARG A 464 33.84 22.72 -9.67
N VAL A 465 34.60 23.18 -10.66
CA VAL A 465 34.05 23.79 -11.88
C VAL A 465 33.36 22.74 -12.75
N PHE A 466 33.85 21.50 -12.78
CA PHE A 466 33.13 20.40 -13.45
C PHE A 466 31.75 20.20 -12.83
N LEU A 467 31.69 20.05 -11.50
CA LEU A 467 30.43 19.82 -10.79
C LEU A 467 29.47 21.03 -10.91
N ASP A 468 29.98 22.26 -10.82
CA ASP A 468 29.18 23.47 -11.01
C ASP A 468 28.54 23.51 -12.41
N ARG A 469 29.32 23.24 -13.47
CA ARG A 469 28.78 23.21 -14.84
C ARG A 469 27.82 22.04 -15.06
N LEU A 470 28.05 20.90 -14.40
CA LEU A 470 27.13 19.77 -14.46
C LEU A 470 25.80 20.09 -13.74
N ASP A 471 25.85 20.81 -12.63
CA ASP A 471 24.67 21.33 -11.92
C ASP A 471 23.89 22.33 -12.77
N GLU A 472 24.59 23.22 -13.49
CA GLU A 472 23.96 24.13 -14.44
C GLU A 472 23.31 23.37 -15.60
N LYS A 473 24.02 22.41 -16.21
CA LYS A 473 23.52 21.63 -17.34
C LYS A 473 22.30 20.80 -16.95
N ARG A 474 22.30 20.12 -15.80
CA ARG A 474 21.14 19.32 -15.33
C ARG A 474 19.91 20.15 -15.00
N CYS A 475 20.07 21.46 -14.78
CA CYS A 475 18.97 22.38 -14.47
C CYS A 475 18.47 23.17 -15.69
N SER A 476 19.10 22.98 -16.85
CA SER A 476 18.79 23.72 -18.08
C SER A 476 17.66 23.06 -18.89
N ALA A 477 17.03 23.83 -19.80
CA ALA A 477 15.84 23.44 -20.55
C ALA A 477 16.03 22.29 -21.58
N GLY A 478 17.19 21.63 -21.58
CA GLY A 478 17.51 20.46 -22.40
C GLY A 478 18.19 19.33 -21.62
N ALA A 479 18.12 19.37 -20.29
CA ALA A 479 18.68 18.33 -19.44
C ALA A 479 17.97 16.99 -19.64
N SER A 480 18.74 15.91 -19.64
CA SER A 480 18.22 14.54 -19.61
C SER A 480 18.00 14.06 -18.17
N PRO A 481 17.01 13.20 -17.89
CA PRO A 481 16.96 12.46 -16.62
C PRO A 481 18.13 11.47 -16.49
N ASP A 482 18.81 11.13 -17.58
CA ASP A 482 20.03 10.32 -17.58
C ASP A 482 21.26 11.21 -17.33
N VAL A 483 21.83 11.13 -16.12
CA VAL A 483 23.03 11.89 -15.74
C VAL A 483 24.21 11.64 -16.69
N TRP A 484 24.32 10.45 -17.27
CA TRP A 484 25.39 10.11 -18.21
C TRP A 484 25.27 10.91 -19.50
N LYS A 485 24.04 11.15 -19.99
CA LYS A 485 23.81 12.04 -21.15
C LYS A 485 24.12 13.50 -20.81
N ASN A 486 23.86 13.95 -19.59
CA ASN A 486 24.24 15.30 -19.16
C ASN A 486 25.76 15.48 -19.05
N ILE A 487 26.48 14.46 -18.56
CA ILE A 487 27.95 14.46 -18.55
C ILE A 487 28.49 14.42 -19.97
N PHE A 488 27.92 13.59 -20.85
CA PHE A 488 28.27 13.56 -22.27
C PHE A 488 28.05 14.91 -22.94
N TRP A 489 26.90 15.53 -22.70
CA TRP A 489 26.58 16.86 -23.19
C TRP A 489 27.59 17.88 -22.72
N LEU A 490 27.93 17.88 -21.43
CA LEU A 490 28.92 18.78 -20.85
C LEU A 490 30.32 18.60 -21.46
N GLN A 491 30.77 17.35 -21.61
CA GLN A 491 32.15 17.04 -21.97
C GLN A 491 32.41 17.01 -23.48
N GLN A 492 31.47 16.49 -24.26
CA GLN A 492 31.67 16.25 -25.69
C GLN A 492 31.03 17.34 -26.56
N ARG A 493 29.90 17.89 -26.13
CA ARG A 493 29.06 18.78 -26.96
C ARG A 493 28.43 19.94 -26.16
N PRO A 494 29.19 20.71 -25.37
CA PRO A 494 28.62 21.71 -24.45
C PRO A 494 27.83 22.83 -25.14
N GLY A 495 28.05 23.04 -26.44
CA GLY A 495 27.34 24.04 -27.25
C GLY A 495 25.95 23.63 -27.74
N GLU A 496 25.57 22.36 -27.63
CA GLU A 496 24.25 21.89 -28.06
C GLU A 496 23.12 22.34 -27.13
N ASN A 497 21.90 22.40 -27.64
CA ASN A 497 20.73 22.93 -26.92
C ASN A 497 20.17 21.96 -25.87
N SER A 498 20.39 20.65 -26.05
CA SER A 498 19.97 19.61 -25.13
C SER A 498 20.95 18.45 -25.06
N ALA A 499 20.83 17.64 -24.01
CA ALA A 499 21.63 16.43 -23.85
C ALA A 499 21.32 15.37 -24.91
N ASP A 500 20.08 15.33 -25.41
CA ASP A 500 19.71 14.45 -26.51
C ASP A 500 20.26 14.96 -27.84
N ASP A 501 20.21 16.27 -28.12
CA ASP A 501 20.84 16.86 -29.31
C ASP A 501 22.34 16.59 -29.33
N ALA A 502 22.99 16.76 -28.18
CA ALA A 502 24.40 16.42 -27.99
C ALA A 502 24.72 14.97 -28.34
N TYR A 503 23.88 14.03 -27.90
CA TYR A 503 24.09 12.61 -28.18
C TYR A 503 23.81 12.25 -29.65
N HIS A 504 22.82 12.90 -30.25
CA HIS A 504 22.37 12.64 -31.61
C HIS A 504 23.12 13.43 -32.69
N ASP A 505 23.94 14.42 -32.32
CA ASP A 505 24.84 15.12 -33.22
C ASP A 505 25.66 14.10 -34.06
N PRO A 506 25.66 14.22 -35.40
CA PRO A 506 26.38 13.30 -36.30
C PRO A 506 27.89 13.24 -36.06
N ASP A 507 28.48 14.30 -35.55
CA ASP A 507 29.91 14.41 -35.29
C ASP A 507 30.26 13.98 -33.84
N ALA A 508 29.27 13.68 -32.99
CA ALA A 508 29.50 13.33 -31.60
C ALA A 508 30.20 11.97 -31.44
N ARG A 509 31.22 11.91 -30.57
CA ARG A 509 31.92 10.67 -30.22
C ARG A 509 31.11 9.86 -29.22
N ARG A 510 30.09 9.15 -29.70
CA ARG A 510 29.17 8.36 -28.86
C ARG A 510 29.87 7.29 -28.02
N ASP A 511 31.00 6.76 -28.48
CA ASP A 511 31.82 5.79 -27.74
C ASP A 511 32.26 6.30 -26.36
N TYR A 512 32.41 7.62 -26.21
CA TYR A 512 32.76 8.24 -24.93
C TYR A 512 31.79 7.87 -23.80
N LEU A 513 30.48 7.76 -24.10
CA LEU A 513 29.47 7.36 -23.12
C LEU A 513 29.70 5.92 -22.62
N ASN A 514 30.08 5.02 -23.52
CA ASN A 514 30.40 3.63 -23.19
C ASN A 514 31.70 3.54 -22.37
N GLU A 515 32.69 4.36 -22.73
CA GLU A 515 33.96 4.45 -22.02
C GLU A 515 33.78 4.88 -20.55
N ILE A 516 33.03 5.95 -20.27
CA ILE A 516 32.77 6.38 -18.89
C ILE A 516 31.90 5.36 -18.13
N ARG A 517 30.89 4.76 -18.77
CA ARG A 517 30.03 3.72 -18.14
C ARG A 517 30.80 2.44 -17.82
N SER A 518 31.85 2.11 -18.57
CA SER A 518 32.70 0.95 -18.29
C SER A 518 33.40 1.02 -16.91
N ARG A 519 33.46 2.21 -16.28
CA ARG A 519 34.08 2.43 -14.97
C ARG A 519 33.10 2.34 -13.79
N MET A 520 31.81 2.11 -14.04
CA MET A 520 30.76 2.10 -13.01
C MET A 520 31.03 1.12 -11.87
N THR A 521 31.51 -0.09 -12.15
CA THR A 521 31.83 -1.08 -11.12
C THR A 521 32.95 -0.57 -10.20
N GLN A 522 34.04 -0.07 -10.80
CA GLN A 522 35.19 0.46 -10.06
C GLN A 522 34.80 1.70 -9.23
N ALA A 523 34.00 2.60 -9.79
CA ALA A 523 33.47 3.75 -9.07
C ALA A 523 32.55 3.33 -7.92
N GLY A 524 31.66 2.36 -8.16
CA GLY A 524 30.77 1.80 -7.14
C GLY A 524 31.54 1.21 -5.96
N GLU A 525 32.59 0.42 -6.21
CA GLU A 525 33.45 -0.12 -5.15
C GLU A 525 34.12 0.97 -4.30
N MET A 526 34.58 2.05 -4.93
CA MET A 526 35.16 3.19 -4.21
C MET A 526 34.11 3.95 -3.38
N VAL A 527 32.88 4.11 -3.89
CA VAL A 527 31.75 4.68 -3.15
C VAL A 527 31.42 3.84 -1.92
N GLU A 528 31.33 2.51 -2.06
CA GLU A 528 31.09 1.62 -0.92
C GLU A 528 32.24 1.67 0.10
N ARG A 529 33.49 1.75 -0.37
CA ARG A 529 34.68 1.80 0.50
C ARG A 529 34.73 3.07 1.35
N PHE A 530 34.42 4.23 0.76
CA PHE A 530 34.57 5.54 1.41
C PHE A 530 33.29 6.05 2.07
N ALA A 531 32.13 5.82 1.45
CA ALA A 531 30.84 6.29 1.94
C ALA A 531 29.97 5.19 2.59
N GLY A 532 30.30 3.90 2.39
CA GLY A 532 29.57 2.77 2.96
C GLY A 532 29.99 2.36 4.39
N THR A 533 29.07 1.75 5.13
CA THR A 533 29.28 1.19 6.47
C THR A 533 30.04 -0.13 6.43
N GLN A 534 31.12 -0.24 7.21
CA GLN A 534 31.73 -1.54 7.51
C GLN A 534 31.29 -2.02 8.91
N GLY A 535 30.75 -3.25 8.95
CA GLY A 535 30.31 -4.03 10.13
C GLY A 535 28.80 -3.96 10.30
N THR A 536 27.99 -5.01 10.20
CA THR A 536 28.15 -6.46 10.43
C THR A 536 27.22 -7.25 9.49
N GLN A 537 27.60 -8.47 9.12
CA GLN A 537 26.74 -9.40 8.38
C GLN A 537 25.49 -9.77 9.20
N GLU A 538 24.30 -9.46 8.67
CA GLU A 538 23.10 -10.30 8.63
C GLU A 538 22.06 -9.65 7.68
N GLU A 539 21.27 -10.49 7.01
CA GLU A 539 20.75 -10.31 5.64
C GLU A 539 19.52 -9.39 5.49
N GLY A 540 19.54 -8.59 4.42
CA GLY A 540 18.43 -7.77 3.93
C GLY A 540 18.81 -7.04 2.65
N LYS A 541 19.24 -7.78 1.62
CA LYS A 541 19.57 -7.23 0.30
C LYS A 541 18.28 -6.88 -0.46
N GLU A 542 18.25 -5.69 -1.05
CA GLU A 542 17.49 -5.46 -2.29
C GLU A 542 18.16 -6.34 -3.37
N VAL A 543 17.54 -7.49 -3.70
CA VAL A 543 18.11 -8.47 -4.63
C VAL A 543 17.73 -8.07 -6.04
N THR A 544 18.66 -7.48 -6.79
CA THR A 544 18.52 -7.34 -8.24
C THR A 544 18.78 -8.70 -8.90
N TYR A 545 17.72 -9.34 -9.41
CA TYR A 545 17.84 -10.63 -10.11
C TYR A 545 18.48 -10.40 -11.49
N THR A 546 19.64 -11.03 -11.71
CA THR A 546 20.39 -11.01 -12.97
C THR A 546 20.70 -12.44 -13.39
N GLY A 547 20.89 -12.66 -14.70
CA GLY A 547 21.07 -13.99 -15.26
C GLY A 547 19.76 -14.73 -15.45
N ASP A 548 19.83 -15.89 -16.11
CA ASP A 548 18.65 -16.62 -16.54
C ASP A 548 17.84 -17.12 -15.33
N PRO A 549 16.54 -16.79 -15.23
CA PRO A 549 15.68 -17.11 -14.10
C PRO A 549 15.28 -18.59 -14.10
N VAL A 550 16.25 -19.48 -13.88
CA VAL A 550 16.03 -20.94 -13.73
C VAL A 550 15.10 -21.29 -12.55
N TRP A 551 14.79 -20.32 -11.68
CA TRP A 551 13.76 -20.42 -10.65
C TRP A 551 12.33 -20.28 -11.18
N LEU A 552 12.12 -19.99 -12.47
CA LEU A 552 10.78 -19.75 -13.04
C LEU A 552 9.87 -20.96 -12.89
N GLU A 553 10.37 -22.17 -13.09
CA GLU A 553 9.56 -23.38 -12.92
C GLU A 553 8.99 -23.45 -11.50
N ASP A 554 9.82 -23.30 -10.47
CA ASP A 554 9.36 -23.44 -9.08
C ASP A 554 8.30 -22.40 -8.74
N VAL A 555 8.55 -21.13 -9.11
CA VAL A 555 7.64 -20.01 -8.85
C VAL A 555 6.31 -20.18 -9.58
N LEU A 556 6.36 -20.57 -10.86
CA LEU A 556 5.15 -20.77 -11.65
C LEU A 556 4.41 -22.04 -11.23
N ARG A 557 5.12 -23.10 -10.82
CA ARG A 557 4.51 -24.37 -10.40
C ARG A 557 3.74 -24.20 -9.11
N GLU A 558 4.26 -23.40 -8.18
CA GLU A 558 3.55 -23.02 -6.96
C GLU A 558 2.26 -22.25 -7.26
N ALA A 559 2.32 -21.29 -8.19
CA ALA A 559 1.18 -20.42 -8.49
C ALA A 559 0.11 -21.07 -9.39
N LEU A 560 0.53 -21.89 -10.35
CA LEU A 560 -0.32 -22.39 -11.42
C LEU A 560 -0.72 -23.86 -11.23
N GLY A 561 0.06 -24.63 -10.46
CA GLY A 561 -0.17 -26.05 -10.23
C GLY A 561 -0.29 -26.82 -11.55
N LYS A 562 -1.43 -27.50 -11.74
CA LYS A 562 -1.71 -28.30 -12.95
C LYS A 562 -1.79 -27.49 -14.26
N ARG A 563 -1.92 -26.15 -14.17
CA ARG A 563 -1.94 -25.27 -15.35
C ARG A 563 -0.54 -25.09 -15.95
N LEU A 564 0.53 -25.41 -15.25
CA LEU A 564 1.90 -25.30 -15.77
C LEU A 564 2.35 -26.59 -16.46
N VAL A 565 2.75 -26.46 -17.73
CA VAL A 565 3.47 -27.47 -18.51
C VAL A 565 4.88 -26.96 -18.78
N VAL A 566 5.88 -27.73 -18.41
CA VAL A 566 7.30 -27.39 -18.60
C VAL A 566 7.88 -28.27 -19.70
N HIS A 567 8.48 -27.66 -20.71
CA HIS A 567 9.00 -28.38 -21.88
C HIS A 567 10.48 -28.68 -21.75
N GLU A 568 10.91 -29.82 -22.30
CA GLU A 568 12.31 -30.27 -22.24
C GLU A 568 13.29 -29.20 -22.74
N GLY A 569 14.44 -29.06 -22.06
CA GLY A 569 15.51 -28.12 -22.41
C GLY A 569 15.19 -26.64 -22.19
N TRP A 570 14.13 -26.31 -21.43
CA TRP A 570 13.74 -24.92 -21.16
C TRP A 570 14.80 -24.12 -20.38
N GLN A 571 15.54 -24.76 -19.47
CA GLN A 571 16.57 -24.14 -18.61
C GLN A 571 17.77 -23.59 -19.39
N ASP A 572 18.09 -24.19 -20.53
CA ASP A 572 19.27 -23.84 -21.33
C ASP A 572 18.88 -23.03 -22.57
N ARG A 573 17.59 -22.68 -22.72
CA ARG A 573 17.04 -22.07 -23.94
C ARG A 573 16.95 -20.55 -23.80
N GLY A 574 17.49 -19.89 -24.80
CA GLY A 574 17.46 -18.44 -25.04
C GLY A 574 18.02 -18.17 -26.44
N THR A 575 17.90 -16.94 -26.94
CA THR A 575 18.40 -16.54 -28.26
C THR A 575 19.93 -16.36 -28.28
N GLY A 576 20.55 -16.27 -27.10
CA GLY A 576 21.99 -16.01 -26.95
C GLY A 576 22.39 -14.56 -27.21
N CYS A 577 21.44 -13.66 -27.49
CA CYS A 577 21.65 -12.24 -27.73
C CYS A 577 21.32 -11.41 -26.48
N GLY A 578 22.02 -11.67 -25.38
CA GLY A 578 21.89 -10.92 -24.13
C GLY A 578 22.55 -9.53 -24.19
N GLU A 579 22.36 -8.77 -23.12
CA GLU A 579 22.84 -7.38 -23.03
C GLU A 579 24.37 -7.35 -22.89
N ASN A 580 25.04 -6.38 -23.52
CA ASN A 580 26.50 -6.22 -23.49
C ASN A 580 27.30 -7.46 -23.97
N GLY A 581 26.73 -8.27 -24.86
CA GLY A 581 27.36 -9.49 -25.38
C GLY A 581 27.25 -10.70 -24.44
N SER A 582 26.46 -10.60 -23.37
CA SER A 582 26.07 -11.76 -22.56
C SER A 582 25.16 -12.69 -23.38
N SER A 583 25.09 -13.98 -23.02
CA SER A 583 24.05 -14.90 -23.51
C SER A 583 22.86 -15.00 -22.55
N SER A 584 22.87 -14.27 -21.43
CA SER A 584 21.91 -14.36 -20.33
C SER A 584 21.04 -13.11 -20.18
N MET A 585 19.96 -13.24 -19.41
CA MET A 585 19.15 -12.11 -18.95
C MET A 585 20.01 -11.09 -18.18
N GLY A 586 19.72 -9.80 -18.38
CA GLY A 586 20.24 -8.71 -17.57
C GLY A 586 19.45 -8.57 -16.26
N PRO A 587 19.57 -7.43 -15.56
CA PRO A 587 18.69 -7.15 -14.42
C PRO A 587 17.22 -7.21 -14.81
N ILE A 588 16.52 -8.23 -14.33
CA ILE A 588 15.13 -8.50 -14.67
C ILE A 588 14.28 -7.40 -14.05
N TRP A 589 13.64 -6.60 -14.90
CA TRP A 589 12.76 -5.52 -14.51
C TRP A 589 11.35 -6.02 -14.22
N GLY A 590 10.82 -6.96 -15.02
CA GLY A 590 9.43 -7.38 -14.84
C GLY A 590 8.90 -8.30 -15.93
N VAL A 591 7.59 -8.21 -16.20
CA VAL A 591 6.87 -9.11 -17.10
C VAL A 591 6.24 -8.33 -18.26
N MET A 592 6.31 -8.87 -19.47
CA MET A 592 5.67 -8.32 -20.66
C MET A 592 4.58 -9.25 -21.19
N ILE A 593 3.39 -8.71 -21.44
CA ILE A 593 2.24 -9.46 -21.96
C ILE A 593 2.07 -9.19 -23.46
N HIS A 594 1.95 -10.28 -24.23
CA HIS A 594 1.76 -10.29 -25.67
C HIS A 594 0.48 -11.03 -26.06
N HIS A 595 0.05 -10.82 -27.31
CA HIS A 595 -0.85 -11.76 -27.98
C HIS A 595 -0.21 -12.28 -29.26
N THR A 596 -0.50 -13.52 -29.61
CA THR A 596 0.15 -14.21 -30.73
C THR A 596 -0.46 -13.87 -32.09
N GLY A 597 -1.65 -13.29 -32.12
CA GLY A 597 -2.47 -13.09 -33.32
C GLY A 597 -3.16 -14.38 -33.78
N ASN A 598 -3.09 -15.44 -32.99
CA ASN A 598 -3.53 -16.78 -33.33
C ASN A 598 -4.10 -17.50 -32.09
N VAL A 599 -5.41 -17.78 -32.11
CA VAL A 599 -6.11 -18.45 -31.00
C VAL A 599 -5.72 -19.92 -30.79
N LYS A 600 -4.99 -20.54 -31.74
CA LYS A 600 -4.49 -21.92 -31.66
C LYS A 600 -2.96 -21.98 -31.69
N GLU A 601 -2.31 -20.99 -31.08
CA GLU A 601 -0.86 -20.95 -31.04
C GLU A 601 -0.28 -22.18 -30.32
N ARG A 602 0.90 -22.62 -30.77
CA ARG A 602 1.56 -23.81 -30.24
C ARG A 602 2.90 -23.45 -29.62
N TRP A 603 3.24 -24.12 -28.52
CA TRP A 603 4.49 -23.86 -27.80
C TRP A 603 5.73 -24.17 -28.65
N GLU A 604 5.64 -25.07 -29.63
CA GLU A 604 6.74 -25.34 -30.57
C GLU A 604 7.04 -24.12 -31.45
N VAL A 605 6.02 -23.34 -31.83
CA VAL A 605 6.21 -22.11 -32.61
C VAL A 605 6.91 -21.05 -31.74
N ILE A 606 6.51 -20.94 -30.48
CA ILE A 606 7.20 -20.05 -29.53
C ILE A 606 8.64 -20.52 -29.31
N ARG A 607 8.90 -21.82 -29.24
CA ARG A 607 10.24 -22.39 -29.06
C ARG A 607 11.15 -22.17 -30.28
N ASP A 608 10.65 -22.54 -31.47
CA ASP A 608 11.49 -22.68 -32.67
C ASP A 608 11.52 -21.41 -33.52
N GLY A 609 10.48 -20.58 -33.43
CA GLY A 609 10.29 -19.40 -34.26
C GLY A 609 9.18 -19.56 -35.28
N VAL A 610 8.95 -18.49 -36.05
CA VAL A 610 7.84 -18.39 -37.00
C VAL A 610 8.27 -17.67 -38.27
N MET A 611 7.67 -18.05 -39.40
CA MET A 611 7.82 -17.31 -40.64
C MET A 611 6.93 -16.06 -40.60
N GLN A 612 7.55 -14.88 -40.67
CA GLN A 612 6.87 -13.60 -40.79
C GLN A 612 6.90 -13.09 -42.24
N PRO A 613 6.06 -12.11 -42.62
CA PRO A 613 6.13 -11.48 -43.93
C PRO A 613 7.51 -10.90 -44.28
N THR A 614 8.29 -10.54 -43.26
CA THR A 614 9.65 -9.97 -43.34
C THR A 614 10.76 -11.02 -43.35
N GLY A 615 10.43 -12.30 -43.19
CA GLY A 615 11.39 -13.41 -43.13
C GLY A 615 11.21 -14.33 -41.92
N TRP A 616 12.11 -15.30 -41.78
CA TRP A 616 12.13 -16.21 -40.65
C TRP A 616 12.56 -15.49 -39.36
N LEU A 617 11.70 -15.47 -38.34
CA LEU A 617 12.05 -15.00 -37.00
C LEU A 617 12.41 -16.22 -36.13
N PRO A 618 13.69 -16.40 -35.75
CA PRO A 618 14.09 -17.53 -34.91
C PRO A 618 13.56 -17.38 -33.49
N GLY A 619 13.13 -18.50 -32.90
CA GLY A 619 12.78 -18.58 -31.49
C GLY A 619 14.00 -18.66 -30.56
N PRO A 620 13.79 -18.67 -29.23
CA PRO A 620 12.49 -18.58 -28.58
C PRO A 620 11.86 -17.18 -28.70
N LEU A 621 10.56 -17.14 -29.00
CA LEU A 621 9.78 -15.91 -29.20
C LEU A 621 9.26 -15.31 -27.89
N SER A 622 9.28 -16.06 -26.79
CA SER A 622 9.00 -15.62 -25.42
C SER A 622 9.40 -16.73 -24.44
N GLN A 623 9.39 -16.45 -23.13
CA GLN A 623 9.69 -17.44 -22.10
C GLN A 623 8.54 -18.41 -21.88
N GLY A 624 7.29 -17.97 -22.10
CA GLY A 624 6.11 -18.82 -21.96
C GLY A 624 4.97 -18.51 -22.91
N LEU A 625 4.19 -19.54 -23.23
CA LEU A 625 2.93 -19.44 -23.98
C LEU A 625 1.75 -19.75 -23.04
N ILE A 626 0.70 -18.92 -23.07
CA ILE A 626 -0.55 -19.18 -22.36
C ILE A 626 -1.65 -19.47 -23.38
N THR A 627 -2.16 -20.69 -23.41
CA THR A 627 -3.25 -21.10 -24.31
C THR A 627 -4.63 -20.72 -23.77
N SER A 628 -5.65 -20.67 -24.62
CA SER A 628 -6.98 -20.17 -24.28
C SER A 628 -7.69 -20.93 -23.14
N ASP A 629 -7.27 -22.16 -22.85
CA ASP A 629 -7.75 -22.99 -21.74
C ASP A 629 -7.04 -22.70 -20.40
N GLY A 630 -6.14 -21.70 -20.37
CA GLY A 630 -5.38 -21.34 -19.18
C GLY A 630 -4.15 -22.22 -18.92
N THR A 631 -3.70 -23.02 -19.89
CA THR A 631 -2.43 -23.76 -19.76
C THR A 631 -1.26 -22.83 -20.05
N PHE A 632 -0.30 -22.76 -19.11
CA PHE A 632 0.98 -22.06 -19.27
C PHE A 632 2.06 -23.07 -19.69
N HIS A 633 2.63 -22.89 -20.88
CA HIS A 633 3.74 -23.66 -21.41
C HIS A 633 5.06 -22.89 -21.22
N LEU A 634 5.90 -23.32 -20.29
CA LEU A 634 7.23 -22.76 -20.07
C LEU A 634 8.22 -23.35 -21.09
N VAL A 635 8.84 -22.49 -21.90
CA VAL A 635 9.70 -22.90 -23.02
C VAL A 635 11.14 -22.41 -22.90
N ALA A 636 11.41 -21.30 -22.21
CA ALA A 636 12.75 -20.72 -22.12
C ALA A 636 12.93 -19.91 -20.83
N VAL A 637 14.17 -19.67 -20.44
CA VAL A 637 14.54 -18.74 -19.36
C VAL A 637 15.43 -17.61 -19.84
N GLY A 638 16.28 -17.85 -20.83
CA GLY A 638 17.18 -16.84 -21.36
C GLY A 638 16.48 -15.75 -22.16
N PRO A 639 17.25 -14.82 -22.76
CA PRO A 639 16.69 -13.78 -23.62
C PRO A 639 15.84 -14.37 -24.75
N CYS A 640 14.67 -13.79 -25.01
CA CYS A 640 13.74 -14.23 -26.05
C CYS A 640 13.45 -13.09 -27.06
N ASN A 641 13.14 -13.43 -28.30
CA ASN A 641 12.83 -12.47 -29.38
C ASN A 641 11.38 -11.94 -29.29
N HIS A 642 11.02 -11.31 -28.17
CA HIS A 642 9.63 -10.92 -27.88
C HIS A 642 9.38 -9.42 -27.93
N ALA A 643 10.28 -8.58 -27.44
CA ALA A 643 10.07 -7.13 -27.29
C ALA A 643 10.54 -6.32 -28.51
N GLY A 644 11.69 -6.66 -29.08
CA GLY A 644 12.33 -5.87 -30.15
C GLY A 644 12.63 -4.42 -29.74
N SER A 645 12.80 -3.53 -30.72
CA SER A 645 13.07 -2.11 -30.49
C SER A 645 11.91 -1.42 -29.75
N GLY A 646 12.21 -0.69 -28.68
CA GLY A 646 11.19 0.08 -27.96
C GLY A 646 11.78 0.68 -26.70
N CYS A 647 10.92 1.31 -25.90
CA CYS A 647 11.33 2.01 -24.68
C CYS A 647 10.18 2.04 -23.69
N TYR A 648 10.52 2.00 -22.40
CA TYR A 648 9.54 2.18 -21.33
C TYR A 648 10.26 2.78 -20.12
N PRO A 649 9.61 3.66 -19.32
CA PRO A 649 10.21 4.24 -18.13
C PRO A 649 10.84 3.16 -17.22
N GLY A 650 12.13 3.29 -16.94
CA GLY A 650 12.87 2.36 -16.07
C GLY A 650 13.50 1.15 -16.78
N ILE A 651 13.32 1.01 -18.09
CA ILE A 651 13.95 -0.04 -18.91
C ILE A 651 14.84 0.63 -19.95
N PRO A 652 16.14 0.27 -20.06
CA PRO A 652 16.98 0.81 -21.12
C PRO A 652 16.41 0.52 -22.52
N ASP A 653 16.50 1.52 -23.40
CA ASP A 653 15.96 1.43 -24.76
C ASP A 653 16.48 0.19 -25.50
N GLY A 654 15.58 -0.51 -26.19
CA GLY A 654 15.90 -1.73 -26.93
C GLY A 654 16.24 -2.95 -26.08
N CYS A 655 16.27 -2.84 -24.74
CA CYS A 655 16.66 -3.94 -23.86
C CYS A 655 15.48 -4.80 -23.38
N GLY A 656 14.29 -4.66 -23.96
CA GLY A 656 13.11 -5.42 -23.55
C GLY A 656 13.33 -6.94 -23.52
N ASN A 657 14.03 -7.48 -24.52
CA ASN A 657 14.33 -8.93 -24.64
C ASN A 657 15.19 -9.47 -23.49
N THR A 658 15.97 -8.61 -22.83
CA THR A 658 16.96 -8.99 -21.79
C THR A 658 16.56 -8.54 -20.40
N ARG A 659 15.51 -7.72 -20.29
CA ARG A 659 15.01 -7.12 -19.05
C ARG A 659 13.62 -7.60 -18.66
N LEU A 660 12.87 -8.22 -19.57
CA LEU A 660 11.50 -8.64 -19.32
C LEU A 660 11.34 -10.14 -19.55
N ILE A 661 10.50 -10.74 -18.73
CA ILE A 661 10.00 -12.10 -18.96
C ILE A 661 8.74 -11.96 -19.82
N GLY A 662 8.79 -12.45 -21.05
CA GLY A 662 7.72 -12.36 -22.03
C GLY A 662 6.74 -13.52 -21.93
N PHE A 663 5.45 -13.20 -21.92
CA PHE A 663 4.33 -14.14 -22.03
C PHE A 663 3.59 -13.93 -23.35
N GLU A 664 3.65 -14.91 -24.22
CA GLU A 664 2.81 -14.99 -25.41
C GLU A 664 1.46 -15.58 -25.04
N CYS A 665 0.37 -14.94 -25.46
CA CYS A 665 -0.98 -15.44 -25.17
C CYS A 665 -1.69 -15.78 -26.47
N ALA A 666 -2.13 -17.04 -26.60
CA ALA A 666 -2.82 -17.56 -27.79
C ALA A 666 -4.16 -16.83 -28.00
N TRP A 667 -4.14 -15.74 -28.76
CA TRP A 667 -5.29 -14.85 -28.92
C TRP A 667 -5.16 -14.00 -30.19
N GLN A 668 -6.31 -13.60 -30.75
CA GLN A 668 -6.40 -12.78 -31.95
C GLN A 668 -7.40 -11.62 -31.77
N PRO A 669 -7.02 -10.37 -32.08
CA PRO A 669 -7.89 -9.20 -32.01
C PRO A 669 -9.21 -9.38 -32.77
N GLY A 670 -10.32 -9.01 -32.12
CA GLY A 670 -11.68 -9.12 -32.69
C GLY A 670 -12.32 -10.51 -32.53
N SER A 671 -11.66 -11.45 -31.87
CA SER A 671 -12.25 -12.73 -31.49
C SER A 671 -13.13 -12.57 -30.25
N HIS A 672 -14.35 -13.09 -30.29
CA HIS A 672 -15.26 -13.10 -29.13
C HIS A 672 -15.45 -14.53 -28.63
N TYR A 673 -15.40 -14.72 -27.32
CA TYR A 673 -15.73 -15.95 -26.62
C TYR A 673 -17.17 -15.90 -26.08
N ALA A 674 -17.69 -17.03 -25.58
CA ALA A 674 -19.07 -17.11 -25.12
C ALA A 674 -19.39 -16.03 -24.09
N GLY A 675 -20.43 -15.21 -24.34
CA GLY A 675 -20.82 -14.13 -23.41
C GLY A 675 -20.30 -12.72 -23.76
N ASN A 676 -19.87 -12.46 -25.00
CA ASN A 676 -19.29 -11.17 -25.46
C ASN A 676 -17.92 -10.82 -24.85
N GLU A 677 -17.24 -11.76 -24.19
CA GLU A 677 -15.91 -11.54 -23.64
C GLU A 677 -14.85 -11.61 -24.75
N THR A 678 -13.89 -10.68 -24.77
CA THR A 678 -12.84 -10.68 -25.80
C THR A 678 -11.70 -11.63 -25.46
N TRP A 679 -11.42 -11.91 -24.18
CA TRP A 679 -10.37 -12.84 -23.72
C TRP A 679 -10.96 -13.97 -22.85
N PRO A 680 -10.49 -15.23 -22.96
CA PRO A 680 -10.95 -16.32 -22.09
C PRO A 680 -10.59 -16.09 -20.61
N ALA A 681 -11.55 -16.33 -19.72
CA ALA A 681 -11.37 -16.16 -18.28
C ALA A 681 -10.19 -16.98 -17.72
N ASP A 682 -10.06 -18.25 -18.10
CA ASP A 682 -8.98 -19.13 -17.62
C ASP A 682 -7.60 -18.64 -18.08
N GLN A 683 -7.53 -18.06 -19.28
CA GLN A 683 -6.32 -17.45 -19.82
C GLN A 683 -5.95 -16.20 -19.00
N ILE A 684 -6.90 -15.28 -18.76
CA ILE A 684 -6.69 -14.08 -17.92
C ILE A 684 -6.22 -14.46 -16.51
N VAL A 685 -6.88 -15.43 -15.88
CA VAL A 685 -6.55 -15.90 -14.53
C VAL A 685 -5.13 -16.46 -14.48
N THR A 686 -4.70 -17.15 -15.53
CA THR A 686 -3.33 -17.67 -15.66
C THR A 686 -2.31 -16.58 -15.91
N MET A 687 -2.58 -15.63 -16.80
CA MET A 687 -1.73 -14.45 -17.00
C MET A 687 -1.52 -13.71 -15.68
N ARG A 688 -2.60 -13.43 -14.94
CA ARG A 688 -2.59 -12.72 -13.66
C ARG A 688 -1.76 -13.45 -12.61
N ASP A 689 -2.04 -14.73 -12.38
CA ASP A 689 -1.42 -15.50 -11.31
C ASP A 689 0.06 -15.75 -11.58
N ALA A 690 0.42 -16.06 -12.82
CA ALA A 690 1.80 -16.24 -13.26
C ALA A 690 2.60 -14.94 -13.06
N THR A 691 2.04 -13.82 -13.52
CA THR A 691 2.67 -12.50 -13.40
C THR A 691 2.85 -12.11 -11.93
N ALA A 692 1.82 -12.27 -11.10
CA ALA A 692 1.88 -11.97 -9.67
C ALA A 692 2.94 -12.81 -8.94
N ALA A 693 3.09 -14.09 -9.30
CA ALA A 693 4.08 -14.98 -8.70
C ALA A 693 5.52 -14.54 -9.03
N ILE A 694 5.78 -14.20 -10.30
CA ILE A 694 7.08 -13.69 -10.73
C ILE A 694 7.39 -12.37 -10.03
N LEU A 695 6.46 -11.41 -9.98
CA LEU A 695 6.72 -10.13 -9.33
C LEU A 695 6.95 -10.27 -7.83
N LYS A 696 6.23 -11.17 -7.13
CA LYS A 696 6.53 -11.50 -5.73
C LYS A 696 7.94 -12.03 -5.55
N LYS A 697 8.40 -12.93 -6.45
CA LYS A 697 9.77 -13.45 -6.41
C LYS A 697 10.80 -12.34 -6.59
N LEU A 698 10.53 -11.40 -7.50
CA LEU A 698 11.40 -10.26 -7.78
C LEU A 698 11.36 -9.17 -6.70
N GLY A 699 10.35 -9.17 -5.83
CA GLY A 699 10.14 -8.13 -4.82
C GLY A 699 9.45 -6.87 -5.36
N TYR A 700 8.74 -6.98 -6.48
CA TYR A 700 8.10 -5.86 -7.17
C TYR A 700 6.57 -5.89 -7.05
N ASP A 701 5.95 -4.72 -7.23
CA ASP A 701 4.50 -4.57 -7.35
C ASP A 701 4.03 -4.59 -8.81
N SER A 702 2.73 -4.43 -9.04
CA SER A 702 2.15 -4.52 -10.39
C SER A 702 2.57 -3.41 -11.37
N SER A 703 3.32 -2.39 -10.94
CA SER A 703 3.90 -1.40 -11.86
C SER A 703 4.94 -2.01 -12.80
N HIS A 704 5.50 -3.18 -12.46
CA HIS A 704 6.52 -3.90 -13.25
C HIS A 704 5.91 -4.88 -14.27
N VAL A 705 4.72 -4.56 -14.79
CA VAL A 705 4.05 -5.32 -15.85
C VAL A 705 3.69 -4.37 -16.98
N ILE A 706 3.99 -4.73 -18.22
CA ILE A 706 3.67 -3.90 -19.39
C ILE A 706 3.07 -4.72 -20.54
N GLY A 707 2.23 -4.10 -21.35
CA GLY A 707 1.85 -4.62 -22.66
C GLY A 707 2.88 -4.23 -23.71
N HIS A 708 3.01 -5.00 -24.78
CA HIS A 708 3.94 -4.66 -25.87
C HIS A 708 3.56 -3.35 -26.60
N LYS A 709 2.28 -2.97 -26.59
CA LYS A 709 1.74 -1.67 -27.02
C LYS A 709 2.16 -0.49 -26.16
N GLU A 710 2.51 -0.73 -24.89
CA GLU A 710 3.08 0.28 -24.00
C GLU A 710 4.61 0.37 -24.16
N TRP A 711 5.25 -0.63 -24.78
CA TRP A 711 6.69 -0.66 -25.09
C TRP A 711 7.02 -0.07 -26.47
N ALA A 712 6.24 -0.43 -27.48
CA ALA A 712 6.55 -0.13 -28.89
C ALA A 712 5.29 0.17 -29.73
N GLY A 713 4.21 0.64 -29.10
CA GLY A 713 2.94 0.94 -29.73
C GLY A 713 2.35 2.29 -29.32
N ALA A 714 1.13 2.55 -29.79
CA ALA A 714 0.43 3.83 -29.60
C ALA A 714 0.10 4.18 -28.14
N GLU A 715 0.14 3.20 -27.22
CA GLU A 715 -0.13 3.40 -25.79
C GLU A 715 1.16 3.58 -24.97
N ASN A 716 2.31 3.76 -25.62
CA ASN A 716 3.55 4.04 -24.93
C ASN A 716 3.43 5.31 -24.05
N PRO A 717 3.77 5.25 -22.76
CA PRO A 717 3.61 6.40 -21.85
C PRO A 717 4.53 7.58 -22.19
N LEU A 718 5.55 7.37 -23.01
CA LEU A 718 6.44 8.40 -23.54
C LEU A 718 5.94 9.01 -24.85
N GLY A 719 4.82 8.52 -25.40
CA GLY A 719 4.29 8.95 -26.69
C GLY A 719 5.13 8.47 -27.88
N ILE A 720 5.98 7.46 -27.68
CA ILE A 720 6.89 6.92 -28.70
C ILE A 720 6.33 5.62 -29.25
N ASP A 721 5.96 5.63 -30.53
CA ASP A 721 5.51 4.45 -31.25
C ASP A 721 6.60 3.97 -32.23
N THR A 722 7.44 3.03 -31.78
CA THR A 722 8.59 2.54 -32.57
C THR A 722 8.26 1.42 -33.54
N GLN A 723 7.17 0.67 -33.32
CA GLN A 723 6.82 -0.50 -34.12
C GLN A 723 5.33 -0.61 -34.49
N GLY A 724 4.45 0.26 -33.97
CA GLY A 724 3.00 0.21 -34.21
C GLY A 724 2.32 -0.96 -33.50
N LYS A 725 2.93 -1.49 -32.44
CA LYS A 725 2.53 -2.74 -31.81
C LYS A 725 1.20 -2.62 -31.07
N PRO A 726 0.15 -3.38 -31.42
CA PRO A 726 -1.16 -3.28 -30.78
C PRO A 726 -1.34 -4.27 -29.61
N ASP A 727 -0.32 -5.05 -29.26
CA ASP A 727 -0.38 -6.20 -28.35
C ASP A 727 -0.32 -5.78 -26.86
N PRO A 728 -1.12 -6.36 -25.93
CA PRO A 728 -2.06 -7.47 -26.03
C PRO A 728 -3.48 -7.02 -26.41
N GLY A 729 -3.65 -6.32 -27.53
CA GLY A 729 -4.94 -6.00 -28.12
C GLY A 729 -5.75 -5.00 -27.30
N ASP A 730 -7.03 -5.33 -27.11
CA ASP A 730 -8.03 -4.53 -26.40
C ASP A 730 -7.92 -4.62 -24.87
N MET A 731 -6.93 -5.36 -24.34
CA MET A 731 -6.73 -5.45 -22.91
C MET A 731 -6.32 -4.09 -22.31
N ASP A 732 -7.10 -3.63 -21.33
CA ASP A 732 -6.75 -2.45 -20.52
C ASP A 732 -5.65 -2.85 -19.53
N MET A 733 -4.43 -2.38 -19.79
CA MET A 733 -3.27 -2.67 -18.96
C MET A 733 -3.36 -2.03 -17.56
N LYS A 734 -4.13 -0.96 -17.34
CA LYS A 734 -4.39 -0.44 -15.99
C LYS A 734 -5.28 -1.40 -15.21
N TRP A 735 -6.35 -1.88 -15.82
CA TRP A 735 -7.20 -2.90 -15.21
C TRP A 735 -6.40 -4.16 -14.90
N PHE A 736 -5.64 -4.67 -15.87
CA PHE A 736 -4.86 -5.90 -15.70
C PHE A 736 -3.80 -5.77 -14.58
N ARG A 737 -3.09 -4.65 -14.48
CA ARG A 737 -2.19 -4.37 -13.33
C ARG A 737 -2.95 -4.33 -12.00
N GLY A 738 -4.19 -3.85 -11.99
CA GLY A 738 -5.06 -3.92 -10.81
C GLY A 738 -5.39 -5.35 -10.40
N GLU A 739 -5.68 -6.23 -11.36
CA GLU A 739 -5.90 -7.67 -11.12
C GLU A 739 -4.61 -8.36 -10.63
N VAL A 740 -3.46 -8.06 -11.23
CA VAL A 740 -2.16 -8.55 -10.75
C VAL A 740 -1.90 -8.09 -9.31
N GLN A 741 -2.14 -6.82 -8.99
CA GLN A 741 -1.94 -6.32 -7.62
C GLN A 741 -2.87 -7.01 -6.62
N LYS A 742 -4.14 -7.24 -6.98
CA LYS A 742 -5.07 -8.02 -6.17
C LYS A 742 -4.57 -9.45 -5.95
N ALA A 743 -3.98 -10.09 -6.96
CA ALA A 743 -3.36 -11.41 -6.80
C ALA A 743 -2.09 -11.36 -5.93
N ILE A 744 -1.28 -10.30 -6.05
CA ILE A 744 -0.13 -10.05 -5.17
C ILE A 744 -0.59 -9.97 -3.71
N LEU A 745 -1.64 -9.18 -3.46
CA LEU A 745 -2.27 -9.00 -2.15
C LEU A 745 -3.14 -10.19 -1.70
N GLY A 746 -3.20 -11.27 -2.48
CA GLY A 746 -3.93 -12.49 -2.14
C GLY A 746 -5.46 -12.37 -2.14
N VAL A 747 -6.01 -11.36 -2.81
CA VAL A 747 -7.46 -11.07 -2.84
C VAL A 747 -8.27 -12.23 -3.43
N PHE A 748 -7.82 -12.85 -4.53
CA PHE A 748 -8.61 -13.91 -5.19
C PHE A 748 -8.63 -15.24 -4.43
N LYS A 749 -7.62 -15.51 -3.60
CA LYS A 749 -7.64 -16.66 -2.68
C LYS A 749 -8.74 -16.53 -1.60
N LYS A 750 -9.32 -15.34 -1.41
CA LYS A 750 -10.43 -15.08 -0.48
C LYS A 750 -11.83 -15.31 -1.08
N PHE A 751 -11.95 -15.47 -2.40
CA PHE A 751 -13.25 -15.51 -3.12
C PHE A 751 -13.40 -16.70 -4.08
N GLU A 752 -12.48 -17.67 -4.06
CA GLU A 752 -12.68 -18.92 -4.79
C GLU A 752 -13.98 -19.58 -4.32
N LYS A 753 -14.91 -19.73 -5.26
CA LYS A 753 -16.21 -20.35 -4.99
C LYS A 753 -15.93 -21.79 -4.59
N GLN A 754 -16.06 -22.10 -3.29
CA GLN A 754 -16.12 -23.49 -2.88
C GLN A 754 -17.34 -24.10 -3.56
N GLU A 755 -17.12 -25.09 -4.44
CA GLU A 755 -18.24 -25.89 -4.91
C GLU A 755 -18.90 -26.50 -3.67
N PRO A 756 -20.20 -26.23 -3.45
CA PRO A 756 -20.87 -26.78 -2.29
C PRO A 756 -20.87 -28.30 -2.44
N LYS A 757 -20.21 -28.99 -1.52
CA LYS A 757 -20.50 -30.40 -1.31
C LYS A 757 -21.97 -30.49 -0.94
N VAL A 758 -22.77 -31.09 -1.82
CA VAL A 758 -24.14 -31.49 -1.49
C VAL A 758 -24.03 -32.59 -0.44
N GLU A 759 -24.08 -32.21 0.84
CA GLU A 759 -24.35 -33.15 1.91
C GLU A 759 -25.86 -33.42 1.93
N GLU A 760 -26.24 -34.69 1.90
CA GLU A 760 -27.62 -35.10 2.12
C GLU A 760 -28.13 -34.54 3.46
N PRO A 761 -29.38 -34.06 3.55
CA PRO A 761 -29.85 -33.33 4.70
C PRO A 761 -29.85 -34.22 5.94
N LYS A 762 -28.97 -33.91 6.89
CA LYS A 762 -29.04 -34.44 8.26
C LYS A 762 -30.04 -33.60 9.05
N THR A 763 -31.26 -34.12 9.15
CA THR A 763 -32.29 -33.66 10.08
C THR A 763 -31.82 -33.91 11.51
N GLN A 764 -31.57 -32.85 12.28
CA GLN A 764 -31.84 -32.81 13.72
C GLN A 764 -31.75 -31.37 14.23
N MET A 765 -32.88 -30.68 14.27
CA MET A 765 -33.08 -29.58 15.22
C MET A 765 -33.38 -30.18 16.60
N PRO A 766 -32.97 -29.54 17.71
CA PRO A 766 -33.36 -30.00 19.04
C PRO A 766 -34.88 -29.88 19.20
N GLU A 767 -35.53 -30.91 19.73
CA GLU A 767 -36.97 -30.90 20.03
C GLU A 767 -37.28 -29.79 21.04
N LEU A 768 -37.72 -28.62 20.54
CA LEU A 768 -38.45 -27.66 21.34
C LEU A 768 -39.79 -28.30 21.71
N THR A 769 -40.16 -28.27 22.99
CA THR A 769 -41.51 -28.69 23.40
C THR A 769 -42.55 -27.83 22.67
N ASP A 770 -43.71 -28.39 22.33
CA ASP A 770 -44.81 -27.65 21.66
C ASP A 770 -45.12 -26.32 22.35
N HIS A 771 -44.99 -26.27 23.68
CA HIS A 771 -45.18 -25.05 24.47
C HIS A 771 -44.12 -23.96 24.18
N ALA A 772 -42.85 -24.33 24.04
CA ALA A 772 -41.78 -23.40 23.71
C ALA A 772 -41.91 -22.87 22.27
N LEU A 773 -42.29 -23.74 21.33
CA LEU A 773 -42.56 -23.35 19.95
C LEU A 773 -43.78 -22.42 19.87
N LEU A 774 -44.87 -22.75 20.57
CA LEU A 774 -46.06 -21.90 20.63
C LEU A 774 -45.78 -20.55 21.30
N GLN A 775 -44.93 -20.49 22.33
CA GLN A 775 -44.51 -19.22 22.94
C GLN A 775 -43.68 -18.37 21.97
N GLN A 776 -42.78 -18.96 21.19
CA GLN A 776 -42.01 -18.23 20.19
C GLN A 776 -42.91 -17.69 19.07
N ILE A 777 -43.82 -18.51 18.55
CA ILE A 777 -44.81 -18.09 17.55
C ILE A 777 -45.70 -16.97 18.13
N TRP A 778 -46.14 -17.11 19.38
CA TRP A 778 -46.96 -16.10 20.07
C TRP A 778 -46.24 -14.75 20.22
N VAL A 779 -44.99 -14.76 20.67
CA VAL A 779 -44.17 -13.53 20.83
C VAL A 779 -43.85 -12.91 19.48
N GLN A 780 -43.60 -13.71 18.44
CA GLN A 780 -43.38 -13.20 17.09
C GLN A 780 -44.63 -12.51 16.56
N LEU A 781 -45.80 -13.15 16.65
CA LEU A 781 -47.05 -12.60 16.11
C LEU A 781 -47.54 -11.36 16.87
N LEU A 782 -47.40 -11.33 18.20
CA LEU A 782 -48.02 -10.30 19.04
C LEU A 782 -47.01 -9.30 19.64
N GLY A 783 -45.72 -9.48 19.42
CA GLY A 783 -44.66 -8.68 20.02
C GLY A 783 -44.38 -9.03 21.50
N PRO A 784 -43.37 -8.39 22.11
CA PRO A 784 -43.02 -8.60 23.51
C PRO A 784 -44.24 -8.40 24.44
N ASP A 785 -44.50 -9.35 25.33
CA ASP A 785 -45.67 -9.38 26.24
C ASP A 785 -47.05 -9.27 25.55
N GLY A 786 -47.13 -9.49 24.24
CA GLY A 786 -48.36 -9.33 23.46
C GLY A 786 -48.80 -7.88 23.26
N LYS A 787 -47.87 -6.92 23.39
CA LYS A 787 -48.14 -5.47 23.31
C LYS A 787 -47.77 -4.82 21.98
N GLY A 788 -47.54 -5.65 20.95
CA GLY A 788 -47.08 -5.21 19.65
C GLY A 788 -45.60 -4.83 19.62
N TRP A 789 -45.11 -4.58 18.41
CA TRP A 789 -43.71 -4.28 18.17
C TRP A 789 -43.46 -2.76 18.20
N PRO A 790 -42.44 -2.26 18.94
CA PRO A 790 -42.11 -0.83 18.98
C PRO A 790 -41.86 -0.24 17.59
N GLN A 791 -41.16 -0.99 16.72
CA GLN A 791 -40.90 -0.58 15.34
C GLN A 791 -42.15 -0.55 14.45
N LEU A 792 -43.26 -1.18 14.87
CA LEU A 792 -44.56 -1.11 14.20
C LEU A 792 -45.49 -0.09 14.89
N GLY A 793 -44.99 0.72 15.83
CA GLY A 793 -45.78 1.69 16.58
C GLY A 793 -46.69 1.06 17.65
N GLY A 794 -46.30 -0.09 18.21
CA GLY A 794 -47.09 -0.83 19.20
C GLY A 794 -48.17 -1.74 18.60
N ARG A 795 -48.16 -1.96 17.28
CA ARG A 795 -49.05 -2.89 16.57
C ARG A 795 -48.49 -4.31 16.54
N THR A 796 -49.36 -5.31 16.50
CA THR A 796 -48.94 -6.71 16.27
C THR A 796 -48.59 -6.91 14.78
N LEU A 797 -47.92 -8.01 14.47
CA LEU A 797 -47.63 -8.37 13.07
C LEU A 797 -48.93 -8.64 12.29
N VAL A 798 -49.96 -9.15 12.96
CA VAL A 798 -51.30 -9.35 12.38
C VAL A 798 -51.97 -8.02 12.06
N ASP A 799 -51.89 -7.03 12.96
CA ASP A 799 -52.46 -5.69 12.73
C ASP A 799 -51.75 -4.98 11.57
N ALA A 800 -50.41 -5.04 11.54
CA ALA A 800 -49.62 -4.44 10.47
C ALA A 800 -49.88 -5.12 9.11
N LEU A 801 -50.03 -6.44 9.08
CA LEU A 801 -50.35 -7.18 7.86
C LEU A 801 -51.79 -6.91 7.41
N ALA A 802 -52.75 -6.84 8.34
CA ALA A 802 -54.13 -6.50 8.01
C ALA A 802 -54.25 -5.10 7.42
N GLU A 803 -53.43 -4.14 7.87
CA GLU A 803 -53.38 -2.80 7.29
C GLU A 803 -52.79 -2.78 5.89
N VAL A 804 -51.73 -3.55 5.64
CA VAL A 804 -51.15 -3.72 4.30
C VAL A 804 -52.13 -4.43 3.37
N LEU A 805 -52.83 -5.46 3.85
CA LEU A 805 -53.80 -6.23 3.05
C LEU A 805 -55.11 -5.48 2.82
N ASN A 806 -55.54 -4.61 3.74
CA ASN A 806 -56.74 -3.78 3.60
C ASN A 806 -56.46 -2.43 2.89
N GLY A 807 -55.20 -2.07 2.67
CA GLY A 807 -54.81 -0.87 1.93
C GLY A 807 -55.11 -0.94 0.43
N ASP A 808 -55.22 -2.16 -0.14
CA ASP A 808 -55.32 -2.37 -1.59
C ASP A 808 -56.60 -3.07 -2.08
N ASN A 809 -57.57 -3.40 -1.21
CA ASN A 809 -58.87 -3.92 -1.67
C ASN A 809 -60.01 -3.64 -0.66
N ALA A 810 -60.53 -2.41 -0.71
CA ALA A 810 -61.82 -2.08 -0.13
C ALA A 810 -62.96 -2.47 -1.11
N ASP A 811 -63.10 -3.76 -1.42
CA ASP A 811 -64.33 -4.35 -1.97
C ASP A 811 -64.22 -5.88 -1.89
N HIS A 812 -65.23 -6.53 -1.32
CA HIS A 812 -65.35 -7.97 -1.04
C HIS A 812 -64.66 -8.48 0.23
N LEU A 813 -65.37 -8.41 1.36
CA LEU A 813 -65.99 -9.59 2.00
C LEU A 813 -66.78 -9.13 3.23
N ALA A 814 -68.01 -8.70 2.97
CA ALA A 814 -69.07 -8.74 3.96
C ALA A 814 -69.47 -10.21 4.17
N ALA A 815 -69.23 -10.74 5.36
CA ALA A 815 -70.09 -11.68 6.10
C ALA A 815 -69.23 -12.56 7.03
N THR A 816 -69.16 -12.20 8.31
CA THR A 816 -69.68 -13.00 9.43
C THR A 816 -69.17 -12.40 10.75
N ASN A 817 -70.11 -12.19 11.67
CA ASN A 817 -69.90 -11.79 13.07
C ASN A 817 -70.69 -12.80 13.93
N PRO A 818 -70.53 -12.89 15.26
CA PRO A 818 -69.35 -12.81 16.14
C PRO A 818 -69.40 -14.01 17.18
N PRO A 819 -68.71 -14.06 18.34
CA PRO A 819 -69.16 -13.27 19.51
C PRO A 819 -68.05 -12.74 20.44
N ALA A 820 -68.45 -11.73 21.20
CA ALA A 820 -67.64 -10.95 22.14
C ALA A 820 -67.23 -11.72 23.41
N LEU A 821 -66.04 -11.41 23.94
CA LEU A 821 -65.61 -11.78 25.29
C LEU A 821 -65.64 -10.56 26.22
N THR A 822 -66.62 -10.56 27.12
CA THR A 822 -66.73 -9.65 28.27
C THR A 822 -65.87 -10.12 29.45
N LYS A 823 -64.99 -9.23 29.94
CA LYS A 823 -64.41 -9.00 31.32
C LYS A 823 -64.67 -10.02 32.48
N PRO A 824 -63.95 -9.93 33.63
CA PRO A 824 -62.51 -9.88 33.91
C PRO A 824 -62.08 -10.85 35.07
N LEU A 825 -60.79 -10.89 35.41
CA LEU A 825 -60.14 -11.72 36.46
C LEU A 825 -60.60 -11.46 37.90
N SER A 826 -60.83 -12.52 38.71
CA SER A 826 -60.56 -12.50 40.17
C SER A 826 -60.38 -13.91 40.82
N THR A 827 -59.28 -14.04 41.57
CA THR A 827 -59.03 -14.78 42.85
C THR A 827 -59.61 -16.19 43.11
N ARG A 828 -58.74 -17.17 43.46
CA ARG A 828 -58.57 -17.73 44.84
C ARG A 828 -57.66 -18.97 44.92
N ALA A 829 -57.18 -19.20 46.14
CA ALA A 829 -56.12 -20.09 46.63
C ALA A 829 -56.38 -21.62 46.66
N ARG A 830 -55.25 -22.37 46.65
CA ARG A 830 -54.86 -23.62 47.33
C ARG A 830 -55.90 -24.76 47.54
N ARG A 831 -55.51 -25.99 47.11
CA ARG A 831 -55.29 -27.19 47.97
C ARG A 831 -54.94 -28.45 47.15
N SER A 832 -53.96 -29.24 47.62
CA SER A 832 -53.76 -30.68 47.28
C SER A 832 -54.80 -31.54 48.03
N PRO A 833 -55.10 -32.81 47.63
CA PRO A 833 -54.26 -33.96 48.07
C PRO A 833 -54.30 -35.29 47.25
N ALA A 834 -53.26 -36.11 47.49
CA ALA A 834 -53.20 -37.58 47.72
C ALA A 834 -53.63 -38.68 46.70
N LYS A 835 -52.62 -39.48 46.30
CA LYS A 835 -52.45 -40.97 46.21
C LYS A 835 -53.68 -41.93 46.15
N LYS A 836 -53.62 -42.90 45.21
CA LYS A 836 -53.44 -44.38 45.41
C LYS A 836 -53.47 -45.16 44.06
N LYS A 837 -52.38 -45.88 43.73
CA LYS A 837 -52.20 -47.36 43.65
C LYS A 837 -53.02 -48.11 42.59
N ALA A 838 -52.35 -48.70 41.59
CA ALA A 838 -52.11 -50.16 41.40
C ALA A 838 -52.94 -50.65 40.18
N THR A 839 -52.55 -51.55 39.26
CA THR A 839 -51.56 -52.63 39.27
C THR A 839 -51.47 -53.27 37.86
N THR A 840 -50.31 -53.88 37.58
CA THR A 840 -50.03 -55.14 36.83
C THR A 840 -50.15 -55.28 35.29
N ARG A 841 -48.99 -55.74 34.74
CA ARG A 841 -48.75 -56.90 33.84
C ARG A 841 -49.32 -56.82 32.40
N SER A 842 -48.66 -57.30 31.35
CA SER A 842 -47.37 -57.99 31.17
C SER A 842 -47.14 -58.23 29.66
N ARG A 843 -45.86 -58.45 29.33
CA ARG A 843 -45.32 -59.44 28.36
C ARG A 843 -45.40 -59.14 26.84
N LYS A 844 -44.18 -59.11 26.27
CA LYS A 844 -43.62 -59.97 25.19
C LYS A 844 -44.40 -60.02 23.85
N ALA A 845 -43.79 -60.13 22.69
CA ALA A 845 -42.42 -60.11 22.18
C ALA A 845 -42.54 -60.33 20.65
N THR A 846 -41.41 -60.18 19.95
CA THR A 846 -41.02 -60.85 18.68
C THR A 846 -41.78 -60.55 17.40
N GLY A 847 -41.01 -60.29 16.33
CA GLY A 847 -41.45 -60.58 14.97
C GLY A 847 -40.72 -59.77 13.90
N ALA A 848 -39.64 -60.34 13.35
CA ALA A 848 -38.91 -59.85 12.18
C ALA A 848 -39.60 -60.27 10.86
N GLY A 849 -39.19 -59.65 9.75
CA GLY A 849 -39.45 -60.09 8.36
C GLY A 849 -39.85 -58.91 7.45
N SER A 850 -38.90 -58.26 6.77
CA SER A 850 -38.42 -58.57 5.39
C SER A 850 -39.40 -58.19 4.28
N LEU A 851 -39.04 -57.15 3.51
CA LEU A 851 -38.70 -57.17 2.06
C LEU A 851 -39.88 -57.43 1.10
N GLN A 852 -40.21 -56.44 0.26
CA GLN A 852 -39.93 -56.46 -1.19
C GLN A 852 -40.43 -55.20 -1.91
N ASP A 853 -39.49 -54.61 -2.65
CA ASP A 853 -39.56 -53.98 -3.98
C ASP A 853 -40.92 -53.82 -4.67
N ALA A 854 -41.19 -52.58 -5.11
CA ALA A 854 -41.71 -52.22 -6.43
C ALA A 854 -41.37 -50.76 -6.75
#